data_AF-A0A3M1G0W4-F1
#
_entry.id   AF-A0A3M1G0W4-F1
#
_cell.length_a   1.000
_cell.length_b   1.000
_cell.length_c   1.000
_cell.angle_alpha   90.00
_cell.angle_beta   90.00
_cell.angle_gamma   90.00
#
_symmetry.space_group_name_H-M   'P 1'
#
loop_
_entity.id
_entity.type
_entity.pdbx_description
1 polymer ?
#
loop_
_entity_poly.entity_id
_entity_poly.type
_entity_poly.pdbx_seq_one_letter_code
_entity_poly.pdbx_strand_id
1 'polypeptide(L)'
;MTEAAAYTLVYHLTIPTNSDYNSGLVPYDVDNSATISDYDRVAYCLELDGQWVWASMDDFTGGDVGKAGVPVSSVNANGFQQVITNLNVASNVTGVVTGTNIATGNIEFWHNCYNPGATLGLPGASSTLYDYDDVINNGSNGGPSCWGSMQVHNYGAQQTVFAYNGWDTGAVDELGIGNRPTDHPDWTFSANAQSYTSRNLWVLVRPGTATPTHTPTATPTTAPPTPTATPTPVGDLSIRRVEISQAIQNPDNDVALVRGRPAVARVYVDNAGASPVSPVEVLLHGAFNGVELAGSPLSLKDQAIPADIVETRLNDTVNFTLPTEWLDNATLTVWAEVKLQTGLREANRQNNVSAESTLQVVTVPALEIVLIPVAYQHKGQGEIYRPDMNADNAFGLKGLKQVYPIPDVVVTRHEEYYFDGALGSRLSQATGDNCGQGWSQLLDELSKLRAQERPQERAWGSPNIRPIYYGVLPMEAACWGGLAWRPGATGMGLVDQYLVAAHEIGHNLGLKHIESSVCGQSPAGPDLTYPYAKSSIGHVGLDVFALRTYDPLRYRDFMSYCWPQWVSDFGYKKMLNVMASGNVRAQGLDYPSSTDETVLLVSGAITGTGQSGELSNAVQVDTASVVTPPGTGDYSIKLKSAEGATLFEYAFAPVESSEGDAAPKGFGFNVPAAAGLDRIELWYQDKLLDTLLASPVPQIGANFQVNGEEFSG
;
A
#
# COMPACT_ATOMS: atom_id res chain seq x y z
N MET A 1 -11.90 -15.16 -37.54
CA MET A 1 -10.65 -15.83 -37.13
C MET A 1 -11.00 -16.94 -36.15
N THR A 2 -10.43 -18.13 -36.33
CA THR A 2 -10.75 -19.32 -35.50
C THR A 2 -10.03 -19.33 -34.15
N GLU A 3 -8.92 -18.60 -34.01
CA GLU A 3 -8.12 -18.54 -32.79
C GLU A 3 -8.76 -17.66 -31.70
N ALA A 4 -9.25 -16.46 -32.04
CA ALA A 4 -9.82 -15.50 -31.08
C ALA A 4 -10.99 -16.07 -30.25
N ALA A 5 -11.71 -17.08 -30.75
CA ALA A 5 -12.79 -17.75 -30.04
C ALA A 5 -12.32 -18.54 -28.81
N ALA A 6 -11.02 -18.86 -28.72
CA ALA A 6 -10.42 -19.54 -27.58
C ALA A 6 -9.88 -18.57 -26.51
N TYR A 7 -10.00 -17.26 -26.73
CA TYR A 7 -9.44 -16.22 -25.86
C TYR A 7 -10.55 -15.52 -25.06
N THR A 8 -10.21 -15.15 -23.83
CA THR A 8 -11.04 -14.38 -22.92
C THR A 8 -10.52 -12.95 -22.84
N LEU A 9 -11.44 -11.98 -22.85
CA LEU A 9 -11.14 -10.55 -22.74
C LEU A 9 -10.58 -10.22 -21.35
N VAL A 10 -9.39 -9.63 -21.30
CA VAL A 10 -8.78 -9.04 -20.10
C VAL A 10 -9.16 -7.56 -20.03
N TYR A 11 -8.72 -6.80 -21.04
CA TYR A 11 -8.90 -5.35 -21.10
C TYR A 11 -9.52 -4.92 -22.41
N HIS A 12 -10.41 -3.94 -22.37
CA HIS A 12 -10.79 -3.15 -23.54
C HIS A 12 -10.51 -1.67 -23.24
N LEU A 13 -9.77 -1.02 -24.13
CA LEU A 13 -9.50 0.41 -24.10
C LEU A 13 -10.01 1.05 -25.39
N THR A 14 -10.96 1.96 -25.27
CA THR A 14 -11.19 3.01 -26.27
C THR A 14 -10.06 4.02 -26.13
N ILE A 15 -9.08 3.96 -27.02
CA ILE A 15 -7.89 4.80 -26.92
C ILE A 15 -8.30 6.26 -27.15
N PRO A 16 -8.01 7.19 -26.22
CA PRO A 16 -8.32 8.60 -26.41
C PRO A 16 -7.42 9.21 -27.49
N THR A 17 -7.69 10.46 -27.87
CA THR A 17 -6.80 11.19 -28.78
C THR A 17 -5.54 11.70 -28.08
N ASN A 18 -5.62 11.88 -26.77
CA ASN A 18 -4.57 12.43 -25.92
C ASN A 18 -4.64 11.71 -24.56
N SER A 19 -3.52 11.23 -24.07
CA SER A 19 -3.41 10.59 -22.76
C SER A 19 -2.27 11.20 -21.93
N ASP A 20 -2.40 11.09 -20.62
CA ASP A 20 -1.29 11.26 -19.67
C ASP A 20 -1.44 10.23 -18.55
N TYR A 21 -0.68 9.13 -18.63
CA TYR A 21 -0.70 8.05 -17.65
C TYR A 21 0.52 8.04 -16.71
N ASN A 22 1.28 9.15 -16.63
CA ASN A 22 2.63 9.24 -16.05
C ASN A 22 2.74 8.82 -14.56
N SER A 23 1.60 8.61 -13.90
CA SER A 23 1.52 8.00 -12.55
C SER A 23 0.19 7.31 -12.24
N GLY A 24 -0.67 7.13 -13.25
CA GLY A 24 -2.03 6.61 -13.11
C GLY A 24 -2.18 5.15 -13.50
N LEU A 25 -3.38 4.60 -13.33
CA LEU A 25 -3.79 3.39 -14.04
C LEU A 25 -4.43 3.79 -15.37
N VAL A 26 -4.38 2.88 -16.33
CA VAL A 26 -5.01 3.05 -17.64
C VAL A 26 -6.53 2.89 -17.46
N PRO A 27 -7.36 3.84 -17.92
CA PRO A 27 -8.81 3.80 -17.71
C PRO A 27 -9.48 2.86 -18.73
N TYR A 28 -9.33 1.56 -18.53
CA TYR A 28 -9.98 0.56 -19.38
C TYR A 28 -11.51 0.64 -19.27
N ASP A 29 -12.21 0.58 -20.42
CA ASP A 29 -13.67 0.46 -20.48
C ASP A 29 -14.15 -0.87 -19.87
N VAL A 30 -13.30 -1.90 -19.99
CA VAL A 30 -13.49 -3.22 -19.38
C VAL A 30 -12.18 -3.66 -18.76
N ASP A 31 -12.22 -4.05 -17.48
CA ASP A 31 -11.10 -4.67 -16.76
C ASP A 31 -11.59 -5.95 -16.07
N ASN A 32 -11.24 -7.10 -16.65
CA ASN A 32 -11.49 -8.43 -16.09
C ASN A 32 -10.24 -9.06 -15.46
N SER A 33 -9.14 -8.31 -15.34
CA SER A 33 -7.84 -8.85 -14.91
C SER A 33 -7.90 -9.55 -13.56
N ALA A 34 -8.70 -9.02 -12.62
CA ALA A 34 -8.92 -9.63 -11.31
C ALA A 34 -9.63 -11.00 -11.33
N THR A 35 -10.26 -11.37 -12.44
CA THR A 35 -11.02 -12.63 -12.60
C THR A 35 -10.27 -13.69 -13.41
N ILE A 36 -9.11 -13.33 -13.96
CA ILE A 36 -8.32 -14.18 -14.83
C ILE A 36 -7.17 -14.77 -14.01
N SER A 37 -7.15 -16.09 -13.88
CA SER A 37 -6.11 -16.83 -13.16
C SER A 37 -5.12 -17.48 -14.13
N ASP A 38 -5.49 -18.65 -14.68
CA ASP A 38 -4.61 -19.48 -15.50
C ASP A 38 -4.75 -19.12 -16.97
N TYR A 39 -3.64 -18.78 -17.61
CA TYR A 39 -3.53 -18.60 -19.05
C TYR A 39 -2.13 -18.95 -19.54
N ASP A 40 -2.03 -19.33 -20.81
CA ASP A 40 -0.75 -19.73 -21.42
C ASP A 40 -0.33 -18.83 -22.60
N ARG A 41 -1.24 -17.96 -23.06
CA ARG A 41 -1.01 -17.05 -24.17
C ARG A 41 -1.68 -15.71 -23.92
N VAL A 42 -1.03 -14.65 -24.39
CA VAL A 42 -1.57 -13.29 -24.46
C VAL A 42 -1.91 -12.97 -25.92
N ALA A 43 -2.89 -12.10 -26.15
CA ALA A 43 -3.23 -11.58 -27.46
C ALA A 43 -3.66 -10.12 -27.41
N TYR A 44 -3.39 -9.42 -28.50
CA TYR A 44 -3.78 -8.04 -28.75
C TYR A 44 -4.61 -7.96 -30.02
N CYS A 45 -5.69 -7.20 -29.98
CA CYS A 45 -6.39 -6.73 -31.16
C CYS A 45 -6.40 -5.21 -31.14
N LEU A 46 -5.72 -4.56 -32.09
CA LEU A 46 -5.82 -3.13 -32.31
C LEU A 46 -6.72 -2.88 -33.52
N GLU A 47 -7.70 -1.99 -33.38
CA GLU A 47 -8.59 -1.54 -34.45
C GLU A 47 -8.56 -0.02 -34.60
N LEU A 48 -8.41 0.43 -35.84
CA LEU A 48 -8.35 1.83 -36.26
C LEU A 48 -9.22 2.01 -37.52
N ASP A 49 -10.41 2.63 -37.39
CA ASP A 49 -11.36 2.88 -38.49
C ASP A 49 -11.64 1.66 -39.42
N GLY A 50 -11.85 0.49 -38.83
CA GLY A 50 -12.14 -0.77 -39.51
C GLY A 50 -10.90 -1.51 -40.02
N GLN A 51 -9.71 -0.91 -39.92
CA GLN A 51 -8.44 -1.60 -40.05
C GLN A 51 -8.09 -2.29 -38.73
N TRP A 52 -7.64 -3.53 -38.76
CA TRP A 52 -7.33 -4.26 -37.53
C TRP A 52 -6.13 -5.18 -37.69
N VAL A 53 -5.47 -5.45 -36.58
CA VAL A 53 -4.44 -6.47 -36.45
C VAL A 53 -4.64 -7.25 -35.16
N TRP A 54 -4.45 -8.56 -35.27
CA TRP A 54 -4.40 -9.52 -34.18
C TRP A 54 -2.98 -10.03 -34.05
N ALA A 55 -2.43 -9.97 -32.84
CA ALA A 55 -1.14 -10.54 -32.48
C ALA A 55 -1.30 -11.40 -31.22
N SER A 56 -0.98 -12.70 -31.28
CA SER A 56 -0.97 -13.59 -30.10
C SER A 56 0.40 -14.25 -29.92
N MET A 57 0.82 -14.46 -28.69
CA MET A 57 2.11 -15.08 -28.34
C MET A 57 2.00 -15.83 -27.02
N ASP A 58 3.05 -16.58 -26.67
CA ASP A 58 3.12 -17.18 -25.34
C ASP A 58 3.14 -16.12 -24.24
N ASP A 59 2.72 -16.51 -23.03
CA ASP A 59 2.72 -15.62 -21.88
C ASP A 59 4.14 -15.07 -21.58
N PHE A 60 4.30 -13.77 -21.74
CA PHE A 60 5.54 -13.04 -21.43
C PHE A 60 5.45 -12.24 -20.13
N THR A 61 4.28 -12.22 -19.47
CA THR A 61 4.08 -11.48 -18.21
C THR A 61 4.36 -12.34 -16.98
N GLY A 62 4.57 -13.64 -17.17
CA GLY A 62 4.92 -14.59 -16.11
C GLY A 62 3.76 -14.91 -15.18
N GLY A 63 2.55 -15.01 -15.74
CA GLY A 63 1.30 -15.27 -15.03
C GLY A 63 0.61 -14.01 -14.49
N ASP A 64 1.26 -12.84 -14.54
CA ASP A 64 0.66 -11.59 -14.08
C ASP A 64 -0.15 -10.92 -15.20
N VAL A 65 -1.44 -11.24 -15.26
CA VAL A 65 -2.34 -10.74 -16.31
C VAL A 65 -2.46 -9.21 -16.30
N GLY A 66 -2.24 -8.57 -15.15
CA GLY A 66 -2.25 -7.12 -15.00
C GLY A 66 -1.19 -6.44 -15.87
N LYS A 67 -0.05 -7.10 -16.08
CA LYS A 67 1.04 -6.59 -16.91
C LYS A 67 0.81 -6.76 -18.42
N ALA A 68 -0.27 -7.41 -18.85
CA ALA A 68 -0.57 -7.58 -20.27
C ALA A 68 -1.15 -6.30 -20.91
N GLY A 69 -1.58 -5.31 -20.12
CA GLY A 69 -2.15 -4.05 -20.59
C GLY A 69 -1.16 -3.04 -21.15
N VAL A 70 -1.65 -1.82 -21.44
CA VAL A 70 -0.83 -0.64 -21.75
C VAL A 70 0.19 -0.42 -20.61
N PRO A 71 1.50 -0.40 -20.92
CA PRO A 71 2.57 -0.31 -19.92
C PRO A 71 2.57 1.02 -19.17
N VAL A 72 2.19 1.00 -17.90
CA VAL A 72 2.33 2.15 -16.99
C VAL A 72 3.25 1.80 -15.83
N SER A 73 3.95 2.81 -15.32
CA SER A 73 4.96 2.65 -14.26
C SER A 73 4.39 2.02 -12.97
N SER A 74 3.09 2.25 -12.71
CA SER A 74 2.33 1.73 -11.58
C SER A 74 2.03 0.21 -11.66
N VAL A 75 2.10 -0.38 -12.85
CA VAL A 75 1.79 -1.80 -13.12
C VAL A 75 3.06 -2.60 -13.43
N ASN A 76 3.93 -2.08 -14.29
CA ASN A 76 5.22 -2.68 -14.59
C ASN A 76 6.30 -1.59 -14.75
N ALA A 77 6.94 -1.24 -13.64
CA ALA A 77 7.96 -0.20 -13.59
C ALA A 77 9.16 -0.45 -14.52
N ASN A 78 9.45 -1.71 -14.87
CA ASN A 78 10.59 -2.07 -15.71
C ASN A 78 10.23 -2.26 -17.19
N GLY A 79 8.94 -2.27 -17.53
CA GLY A 79 8.47 -2.62 -18.86
C GLY A 79 8.85 -4.05 -19.29
N PHE A 80 8.74 -4.32 -20.58
CA PHE A 80 9.26 -5.51 -21.25
C PHE A 80 10.00 -5.10 -22.52
N GLN A 81 11.22 -5.59 -22.65
CA GLN A 81 11.95 -5.58 -23.90
C GLN A 81 12.55 -6.97 -24.11
N GLN A 82 11.96 -7.75 -25.01
CA GLN A 82 12.37 -9.15 -25.21
C GLN A 82 11.87 -9.72 -26.54
N VAL A 83 12.53 -10.80 -26.98
CA VAL A 83 12.03 -11.70 -28.02
C VAL A 83 10.88 -12.54 -27.41
N ILE A 84 9.82 -12.73 -28.18
CA ILE A 84 8.65 -13.53 -27.80
C ILE A 84 8.57 -14.80 -28.65
N THR A 85 7.92 -15.84 -28.13
CA THR A 85 7.77 -17.13 -28.80
C THR A 85 6.36 -17.34 -29.34
N ASN A 86 6.27 -18.14 -30.41
CA ASN A 86 5.01 -18.56 -31.04
C ASN A 86 4.08 -17.41 -31.43
N LEU A 87 4.62 -16.35 -32.06
CA LEU A 87 3.84 -15.20 -32.51
C LEU A 87 2.89 -15.60 -33.66
N ASN A 88 1.59 -15.34 -33.51
CA ASN A 88 0.59 -15.42 -34.57
C ASN A 88 0.15 -14.01 -34.93
N VAL A 89 0.16 -13.67 -36.22
CA VAL A 89 -0.30 -12.37 -36.74
C VAL A 89 -1.38 -12.57 -37.79
N ALA A 90 -2.49 -11.85 -37.66
CA ALA A 90 -3.51 -11.73 -38.69
C ALA A 90 -3.95 -10.27 -38.80
N SER A 91 -4.25 -9.79 -40.01
CA SER A 91 -4.65 -8.40 -40.23
C SER A 91 -5.40 -8.26 -41.55
N ASN A 92 -6.24 -7.23 -41.68
CA ASN A 92 -6.79 -6.79 -42.97
C ASN A 92 -5.99 -5.62 -43.60
N VAL A 93 -4.92 -5.14 -42.95
CA VAL A 93 -4.07 -4.07 -43.45
C VAL A 93 -3.06 -4.63 -44.46
N THR A 94 -3.03 -4.04 -45.65
CA THR A 94 -2.10 -4.45 -46.71
C THR A 94 -0.67 -4.14 -46.29
N GLY A 95 0.21 -5.14 -46.39
CA GLY A 95 1.63 -5.00 -46.05
C GLY A 95 2.01 -5.61 -44.71
N VAL A 96 1.06 -5.90 -43.81
CA VAL A 96 1.33 -6.65 -42.57
C VAL A 96 1.57 -8.13 -42.90
N VAL A 97 2.70 -8.66 -42.43
CA VAL A 97 3.07 -10.07 -42.59
C VAL A 97 2.25 -10.92 -41.62
N THR A 98 1.25 -11.61 -42.15
CA THR A 98 0.41 -12.54 -41.39
C THR A 98 0.98 -13.95 -41.38
N GLY A 99 0.79 -14.69 -40.29
CA GLY A 99 1.25 -16.07 -40.16
C GLY A 99 1.06 -16.61 -38.76
N THR A 100 1.35 -17.90 -38.56
CA THR A 100 1.32 -18.55 -37.25
C THR A 100 2.70 -19.08 -36.89
N ASN A 101 3.06 -19.09 -35.61
CA ASN A 101 4.36 -19.53 -35.09
C ASN A 101 5.55 -18.80 -35.74
N ILE A 102 5.41 -17.50 -35.94
CA ILE A 102 6.48 -16.61 -36.39
C ILE A 102 7.56 -16.60 -35.29
N ALA A 103 8.76 -17.06 -35.63
CA ALA A 103 9.88 -17.21 -34.68
C ALA A 103 10.62 -15.89 -34.38
N THR A 104 10.26 -14.84 -35.11
CA THR A 104 10.97 -13.56 -35.11
C THR A 104 10.13 -12.44 -34.51
N GLY A 105 9.32 -12.75 -33.49
CA GLY A 105 8.55 -11.76 -32.75
C GLY A 105 9.35 -11.11 -31.63
N ASN A 106 9.12 -9.83 -31.38
CA ASN A 106 9.63 -9.14 -30.19
C ASN A 106 8.64 -8.04 -29.74
N ILE A 107 8.79 -7.58 -28.49
CA ILE A 107 7.96 -6.55 -27.90
C ILE A 107 8.79 -5.45 -27.25
N GLU A 108 8.25 -4.25 -27.27
CA GLU A 108 8.82 -3.04 -26.69
C GLU A 108 7.74 -2.29 -25.93
N PHE A 109 7.59 -2.68 -24.66
CA PHE A 109 6.46 -2.33 -23.78
C PHE A 109 6.98 -1.58 -22.56
N TRP A 110 6.95 -0.26 -22.55
CA TRP A 110 7.43 0.54 -21.41
C TRP A 110 6.75 1.90 -21.34
N HIS A 111 6.73 2.51 -20.17
CA HIS A 111 6.24 3.89 -19.93
C HIS A 111 7.32 4.96 -20.20
N ASN A 112 8.57 4.51 -20.34
CA ASN A 112 9.72 5.39 -20.39
C ASN A 112 9.83 6.19 -21.68
N CYS A 113 10.66 7.24 -21.67
CA CYS A 113 11.25 7.73 -22.91
C CYS A 113 12.26 6.70 -23.46
N TYR A 114 12.51 6.79 -24.75
CA TYR A 114 13.44 5.91 -25.46
C TYR A 114 14.15 6.67 -26.58
N ASN A 115 15.21 6.07 -27.11
CA ASN A 115 16.05 6.56 -28.20
C ASN A 115 16.17 5.43 -29.26
N PRO A 116 16.58 5.74 -30.50
CA PRO A 116 16.65 4.76 -31.59
C PRO A 116 17.90 3.87 -31.50
N GLY A 117 18.31 3.42 -30.32
CA GLY A 117 19.51 2.64 -30.12
C GLY A 117 19.20 1.16 -29.91
N ALA A 118 19.98 0.27 -30.54
CA ALA A 118 19.81 -1.19 -30.45
C ALA A 118 20.22 -1.80 -29.10
N THR A 119 19.24 -2.27 -28.31
CA THR A 119 19.47 -2.87 -26.98
C THR A 119 19.67 -4.39 -27.07
N LEU A 120 18.82 -5.08 -27.83
CA LEU A 120 18.82 -6.53 -28.00
C LEU A 120 19.76 -6.99 -29.13
N GLY A 121 20.14 -6.09 -30.03
CA GLY A 121 20.99 -6.38 -31.18
C GLY A 121 20.27 -7.15 -32.28
N LEU A 122 18.99 -6.85 -32.52
CA LEU A 122 18.15 -7.59 -33.47
C LEU A 122 18.58 -7.32 -34.92
N PRO A 123 18.64 -8.36 -35.79
CA PRO A 123 19.09 -8.18 -37.17
C PRO A 123 18.23 -7.21 -37.96
N GLY A 124 18.87 -6.17 -38.52
CA GLY A 124 18.22 -5.17 -39.36
C GLY A 124 17.75 -3.91 -38.63
N ALA A 125 17.89 -3.86 -37.30
CA ALA A 125 17.53 -2.69 -36.52
C ALA A 125 18.42 -1.48 -36.83
N SER A 126 17.84 -0.29 -36.74
CA SER A 126 18.46 0.99 -36.98
C SER A 126 18.98 1.60 -35.69
N SER A 127 20.14 2.26 -35.75
CA SER A 127 20.65 3.09 -34.65
C SER A 127 20.28 4.57 -34.77
N THR A 128 19.43 4.92 -35.75
CA THR A 128 19.11 6.30 -36.14
C THR A 128 17.63 6.56 -36.43
N LEU A 129 16.83 5.50 -36.49
CA LEU A 129 15.37 5.55 -36.63
C LEU A 129 14.79 4.71 -35.51
N TYR A 130 13.70 5.15 -34.90
CA TYR A 130 12.98 4.34 -33.93
C TYR A 130 12.33 3.16 -34.64
N ASP A 131 12.60 1.94 -34.18
CA ASP A 131 12.12 0.72 -34.83
C ASP A 131 11.72 -0.40 -33.87
N TYR A 132 12.29 -1.60 -34.02
CA TYR A 132 11.94 -2.79 -33.25
C TYR A 132 13.05 -3.21 -32.28
N ASP A 133 14.06 -2.36 -32.11
CA ASP A 133 15.13 -2.54 -31.14
C ASP A 133 15.60 -1.16 -30.66
N ASP A 134 14.72 -0.44 -29.98
CA ASP A 134 15.01 0.85 -29.37
C ASP A 134 15.65 0.69 -27.97
N VAL A 135 16.04 1.79 -27.33
CA VAL A 135 16.64 1.76 -26.00
C VAL A 135 15.95 2.74 -25.08
N ILE A 136 15.55 2.25 -23.91
CA ILE A 136 15.04 3.11 -22.84
C ILE A 136 16.08 4.18 -22.50
N ASN A 137 15.61 5.43 -22.45
CA ASN A 137 16.38 6.59 -22.02
C ASN A 137 15.59 7.30 -20.91
N ASN A 138 16.08 7.23 -19.68
CA ASN A 138 15.52 8.01 -18.59
C ASN A 138 15.97 9.48 -18.76
N GLY A 139 15.17 10.26 -19.50
CA GLY A 139 15.51 11.60 -19.98
C GLY A 139 15.91 12.60 -18.89
N SER A 140 16.50 13.72 -19.31
CA SER A 140 17.05 14.78 -18.44
C SER A 140 16.01 15.65 -17.70
N ASN A 141 14.70 15.39 -17.87
CA ASN A 141 13.61 16.30 -17.50
C ASN A 141 12.69 15.79 -16.36
N GLY A 142 13.17 14.94 -15.45
CA GLY A 142 12.54 14.81 -14.12
C GLY A 142 11.70 13.56 -13.80
N GLY A 143 11.75 12.48 -14.60
CA GLY A 143 11.15 11.19 -14.26
C GLY A 143 11.42 10.08 -15.31
N PRO A 144 11.32 8.79 -14.96
CA PRO A 144 11.51 7.69 -15.91
C PRO A 144 10.38 7.57 -16.94
N SER A 145 9.11 7.80 -16.55
CA SER A 145 7.95 7.86 -17.45
C SER A 145 7.83 9.23 -18.12
N CYS A 146 7.84 9.25 -19.45
CA CYS A 146 7.80 10.50 -20.21
C CYS A 146 7.43 10.35 -21.70
N TRP A 147 7.21 9.13 -22.19
CA TRP A 147 6.70 8.92 -23.54
C TRP A 147 5.70 7.78 -23.60
N GLY A 148 6.15 6.55 -23.32
CA GLY A 148 5.33 5.35 -23.43
C GLY A 148 5.42 4.70 -24.82
N SER A 149 5.63 3.39 -24.85
CA SER A 149 5.70 2.53 -26.02
C SER A 149 5.05 1.18 -25.73
N MET A 150 4.06 0.79 -26.55
CA MET A 150 3.43 -0.53 -26.55
C MET A 150 3.44 -1.02 -27.99
N GLN A 151 4.56 -1.66 -28.36
CA GLN A 151 4.81 -2.06 -29.73
C GLN A 151 5.08 -3.56 -29.81
N VAL A 152 4.41 -4.21 -30.75
CA VAL A 152 4.68 -5.61 -31.11
C VAL A 152 5.30 -5.62 -32.50
N HIS A 153 6.38 -6.36 -32.66
CA HIS A 153 7.18 -6.38 -33.88
C HIS A 153 7.40 -7.80 -34.40
N ASN A 154 7.71 -7.89 -35.68
CA ASN A 154 8.27 -9.04 -36.35
C ASN A 154 9.62 -8.62 -36.95
N TYR A 155 10.70 -8.70 -36.16
CA TYR A 155 12.04 -8.27 -36.59
C TYR A 155 12.54 -9.01 -37.83
N GLY A 156 12.11 -10.27 -38.05
CA GLY A 156 12.47 -11.06 -39.23
C GLY A 156 11.90 -10.49 -40.54
N ALA A 157 10.80 -9.75 -40.44
CA ALA A 157 10.22 -8.97 -41.53
C ALA A 157 10.59 -7.48 -41.47
N GLN A 158 11.41 -7.08 -40.48
CA GLN A 158 11.73 -5.67 -40.16
C GLN A 158 10.47 -4.81 -40.04
N GLN A 159 9.49 -5.32 -39.30
CA GLN A 159 8.13 -4.80 -39.33
C GLN A 159 7.53 -4.61 -37.93
N THR A 160 7.01 -3.43 -37.68
CA THR A 160 6.04 -3.16 -36.62
C THR A 160 4.70 -3.81 -36.99
N VAL A 161 4.19 -4.68 -36.12
CA VAL A 161 2.88 -5.33 -36.25
C VAL A 161 1.81 -4.33 -35.84
N PHE A 162 1.96 -3.74 -34.64
CA PHE A 162 1.20 -2.57 -34.22
C PHE A 162 2.01 -1.71 -33.25
N ALA A 163 1.62 -0.45 -33.14
CA ALA A 163 2.18 0.50 -32.19
C ALA A 163 1.07 1.34 -31.53
N TYR A 164 1.20 1.51 -30.23
CA TYR A 164 0.60 2.58 -29.46
C TYR A 164 1.72 3.26 -28.67
N ASN A 165 1.94 4.57 -28.86
CA ASN A 165 2.99 5.31 -28.16
C ASN A 165 2.46 6.67 -27.65
N GLY A 166 3.25 7.33 -26.80
CA GLY A 166 3.09 8.74 -26.46
C GLY A 166 2.06 9.05 -25.36
N TRP A 167 1.48 8.03 -24.71
CA TRP A 167 0.42 8.21 -23.72
C TRP A 167 0.87 8.85 -22.39
N ASP A 168 2.18 9.03 -22.17
CA ASP A 168 2.74 9.68 -20.97
C ASP A 168 3.19 11.13 -21.24
N THR A 169 2.78 11.71 -22.38
CA THR A 169 3.18 13.05 -22.81
C THR A 169 2.12 14.13 -22.54
N GLY A 170 0.86 13.76 -22.36
CA GLY A 170 -0.28 14.69 -22.40
C GLY A 170 -0.56 15.26 -23.80
N ALA A 171 0.23 14.91 -24.81
CA ALA A 171 0.09 15.33 -26.20
C ALA A 171 -0.80 14.36 -26.98
N VAL A 172 -0.83 14.45 -28.32
CA VAL A 172 -1.64 13.55 -29.15
C VAL A 172 -0.93 12.21 -29.24
N ASP A 173 -1.66 11.14 -28.89
CA ASP A 173 -1.17 9.77 -28.90
C ASP A 173 -0.81 9.30 -30.33
N GLU A 174 -0.02 8.23 -30.41
CA GLU A 174 0.62 7.76 -31.64
C GLU A 174 0.17 6.32 -31.92
N LEU A 175 -0.44 6.07 -33.08
CA LEU A 175 -1.11 4.80 -33.38
C LEU A 175 -0.82 4.30 -34.80
N GLY A 176 -0.55 3.00 -34.92
CA GLY A 176 -0.22 2.38 -36.19
C GLY A 176 -0.42 0.88 -36.28
N ILE A 177 -0.70 0.40 -37.50
CA ILE A 177 -0.74 -1.02 -37.86
C ILE A 177 0.18 -1.21 -39.08
N GLY A 178 1.20 -2.08 -38.97
CA GLY A 178 2.27 -2.16 -39.96
C GLY A 178 3.32 -1.04 -39.80
N ASN A 179 4.33 -1.02 -40.68
CA ASN A 179 5.32 0.06 -40.69
C ASN A 179 4.71 1.38 -41.13
N ARG A 180 5.08 2.47 -40.44
CA ARG A 180 4.79 3.83 -40.91
C ARG A 180 5.42 4.06 -42.29
N PRO A 181 4.71 4.65 -43.26
CA PRO A 181 5.25 4.85 -44.62
C PRO A 181 6.44 5.81 -44.71
N THR A 182 6.60 6.73 -43.76
CA THR A 182 7.68 7.73 -43.70
C THR A 182 8.20 7.86 -42.28
N ASP A 183 9.43 8.36 -42.13
CA ASP A 183 10.08 8.62 -40.84
C ASP A 183 10.35 7.34 -40.02
N HIS A 184 9.80 7.23 -38.81
CA HIS A 184 10.05 6.11 -37.89
C HIS A 184 9.05 4.97 -38.11
N PRO A 185 9.52 3.75 -38.49
CA PRO A 185 8.64 2.64 -38.82
C PRO A 185 7.70 2.21 -37.68
N ASP A 186 8.10 2.41 -36.43
CA ASP A 186 7.35 2.09 -35.21
C ASP A 186 6.30 3.12 -34.79
N TRP A 187 6.06 4.12 -35.63
CA TRP A 187 5.12 5.22 -35.42
C TRP A 187 5.48 6.22 -34.34
N THR A 188 6.68 6.15 -33.77
CA THR A 188 7.18 7.19 -32.85
C THR A 188 7.18 8.57 -33.54
N PHE A 189 6.73 9.61 -32.82
CA PHE A 189 6.54 10.98 -33.30
C PHE A 189 5.48 11.13 -34.41
N SER A 190 4.48 10.26 -34.47
CA SER A 190 3.40 10.38 -35.47
C SER A 190 2.24 11.30 -35.05
N ALA A 191 1.97 11.44 -33.74
CA ALA A 191 0.93 12.30 -33.17
C ALA A 191 -0.41 12.27 -33.94
N ASN A 192 -0.88 11.07 -34.27
CA ASN A 192 -1.95 10.83 -35.25
C ASN A 192 -3.23 10.21 -34.65
N ALA A 193 -3.34 9.99 -33.34
CA ALA A 193 -4.54 9.38 -32.75
C ALA A 193 -5.84 10.15 -33.10
N GLN A 194 -5.75 11.48 -33.19
CA GLN A 194 -6.86 12.36 -33.61
C GLN A 194 -7.34 12.16 -35.07
N SER A 195 -6.56 11.49 -35.91
CA SER A 195 -6.93 11.22 -37.31
C SER A 195 -7.88 10.04 -37.48
N TYR A 196 -7.98 9.19 -36.45
CA TYR A 196 -8.89 8.05 -36.43
C TYR A 196 -10.22 8.45 -35.80
N THR A 197 -11.32 7.81 -36.17
CA THR A 197 -12.63 7.99 -35.52
C THR A 197 -12.87 6.90 -34.48
N SER A 198 -12.49 5.67 -34.80
CA SER A 198 -12.50 4.50 -33.92
C SER A 198 -11.06 4.09 -33.59
N ARG A 199 -10.77 3.88 -32.30
CA ARG A 199 -9.48 3.39 -31.81
C ARG A 199 -9.74 2.45 -30.64
N ASN A 200 -9.58 1.16 -30.87
CA ASN A 200 -9.84 0.17 -29.84
C ASN A 200 -8.66 -0.77 -29.67
N LEU A 201 -8.24 -0.96 -28.44
CA LEU A 201 -7.31 -1.99 -28.04
C LEU A 201 -8.03 -3.01 -27.17
N TRP A 202 -8.05 -4.26 -27.60
CA TRP A 202 -8.44 -5.39 -26.76
C TRP A 202 -7.20 -6.20 -26.39
N VAL A 203 -7.07 -6.45 -25.10
CA VAL A 203 -6.08 -7.37 -24.52
C VAL A 203 -6.82 -8.61 -24.09
N LEU A 204 -6.36 -9.77 -24.54
CA LEU A 204 -6.99 -11.05 -24.28
C LEU A 204 -5.97 -12.06 -23.82
N VAL A 205 -6.42 -13.09 -23.11
CA VAL A 205 -5.61 -14.26 -22.81
C VAL A 205 -6.32 -15.53 -23.20
N ARG A 206 -5.58 -16.61 -23.44
CA ARG A 206 -6.16 -17.94 -23.63
C ARG A 206 -6.22 -18.64 -22.28
N PRO A 207 -7.41 -18.94 -21.73
CA PRO A 207 -7.51 -19.68 -20.48
C PRO A 207 -6.75 -20.99 -20.56
N GLY A 208 -5.92 -21.25 -19.54
CA GLY A 208 -5.10 -22.46 -19.47
C GLY A 208 -6.01 -23.68 -19.35
N THR A 209 -5.97 -24.57 -20.34
CA THR A 209 -6.55 -25.90 -20.15
C THR A 209 -5.60 -26.73 -19.30
N ALA A 210 -6.10 -27.37 -18.24
CA ALA A 210 -5.39 -28.39 -17.50
C ALA A 210 -4.59 -29.30 -18.46
N THR A 211 -3.28 -29.37 -18.22
CA THR A 211 -2.25 -29.93 -19.10
C THR A 211 -2.64 -31.27 -19.75
N PRO A 212 -2.54 -31.43 -21.09
CA PRO A 212 -2.30 -32.74 -21.67
C PRO A 212 -0.81 -33.06 -21.60
N THR A 213 -0.49 -34.11 -20.84
CA THR A 213 0.78 -34.83 -20.88
C THR A 213 1.11 -35.24 -22.32
N HIS A 214 2.11 -34.63 -22.94
CA HIS A 214 2.66 -35.13 -24.19
C HIS A 214 3.62 -36.29 -23.90
N THR A 215 3.14 -37.52 -24.11
CA THR A 215 4.00 -38.70 -24.27
C THR A 215 4.72 -38.61 -25.62
N PRO A 216 6.07 -38.56 -25.69
CA PRO A 216 6.77 -38.61 -26.96
C PRO A 216 6.71 -40.04 -27.52
N THR A 217 6.03 -40.20 -28.65
CA THR A 217 6.14 -41.41 -29.48
C THR A 217 7.47 -41.37 -30.23
N ALA A 218 8.33 -42.34 -29.95
CA ALA A 218 9.61 -42.53 -30.64
C ALA A 218 9.38 -43.00 -32.09
N THR A 219 10.13 -42.44 -33.03
CA THR A 219 10.48 -43.08 -34.32
C THR A 219 11.92 -42.68 -34.64
N PRO A 220 12.76 -43.63 -35.09
CA PRO A 220 14.19 -43.60 -34.83
C PRO A 220 14.91 -42.71 -35.84
N THR A 221 15.75 -41.81 -35.34
CA THR A 221 16.85 -41.25 -36.13
C THR A 221 18.15 -41.62 -35.41
N THR A 222 19.00 -42.37 -36.11
CA THR A 222 20.28 -42.87 -35.62
C THR A 222 21.19 -41.72 -35.20
N ALA A 223 21.48 -41.63 -33.90
CA ALA A 223 22.46 -40.70 -33.34
C ALA A 223 23.90 -41.25 -33.48
N PRO A 224 24.87 -40.44 -33.91
CA PRO A 224 26.29 -40.71 -33.72
C PRO A 224 26.65 -40.65 -32.22
N PRO A 225 27.76 -41.27 -31.76
CA PRO A 225 28.04 -41.46 -30.34
C PRO A 225 28.28 -40.12 -29.61
N THR A 226 27.52 -39.88 -28.54
CA THR A 226 27.71 -38.76 -27.60
C THR A 226 28.95 -39.01 -26.72
N PRO A 227 29.92 -38.09 -26.64
CA PRO A 227 30.98 -38.16 -25.64
C PRO A 227 30.42 -37.85 -24.24
N THR A 228 30.72 -38.70 -23.27
CA THR A 228 30.43 -38.47 -21.84
C THR A 228 31.24 -37.27 -21.34
N ALA A 229 30.64 -36.09 -21.30
CA ALA A 229 31.24 -34.92 -20.68
C ALA A 229 31.25 -35.10 -19.15
N THR A 230 32.43 -35.00 -18.54
CA THR A 230 32.60 -34.96 -17.08
C THR A 230 31.93 -33.70 -16.52
N PRO A 231 31.04 -33.79 -15.51
CA PRO A 231 30.35 -32.62 -14.98
C PRO A 231 31.32 -31.59 -14.38
N THR A 232 31.07 -30.31 -14.64
CA THR A 232 31.88 -29.16 -14.22
C THR A 232 31.75 -28.93 -12.71
N PRO A 233 32.87 -28.90 -11.94
CA PRO A 233 32.85 -28.52 -10.53
C PRO A 233 32.43 -27.05 -10.35
N VAL A 234 31.56 -26.79 -9.39
CA VAL A 234 31.15 -25.44 -8.93
C VAL A 234 31.41 -25.28 -7.43
N GLY A 235 31.19 -24.07 -6.90
CA GLY A 235 31.22 -23.84 -5.45
C GLY A 235 30.16 -24.68 -4.71
N ASP A 236 30.42 -25.01 -3.45
CA ASP A 236 29.48 -25.73 -2.61
C ASP A 236 28.25 -24.85 -2.33
N LEU A 237 27.07 -25.30 -2.72
CA LEU A 237 25.83 -24.60 -2.44
C LEU A 237 25.22 -25.08 -1.13
N SER A 238 24.62 -24.18 -0.36
CA SER A 238 23.87 -24.58 0.83
C SER A 238 22.75 -23.61 1.15
N ILE A 239 21.66 -24.08 1.75
CA ILE A 239 20.59 -23.17 2.19
C ILE A 239 20.92 -22.67 3.60
N ARG A 240 21.19 -21.38 3.72
CA ARG A 240 21.47 -20.72 5.00
C ARG A 240 20.20 -20.58 5.86
N ARG A 241 19.14 -20.02 5.28
CA ARG A 241 17.84 -19.84 5.92
C ARG A 241 16.74 -19.55 4.89
N VAL A 242 15.49 -19.73 5.33
CA VAL A 242 14.28 -19.28 4.64
C VAL A 242 13.64 -18.20 5.51
N GLU A 243 13.47 -16.99 4.99
CA GLU A 243 12.86 -15.85 5.70
C GLU A 243 11.49 -15.56 5.09
N ILE A 244 10.41 -15.62 5.87
CA ILE A 244 9.06 -15.30 5.37
C ILE A 244 8.64 -13.94 5.90
N SER A 245 8.42 -12.98 5.01
CA SER A 245 8.11 -11.60 5.38
C SER A 245 6.85 -11.08 4.69
N GLN A 246 6.13 -10.20 5.39
CA GLN A 246 5.00 -9.41 4.86
C GLN A 246 5.27 -7.89 4.94
N ALA A 247 6.32 -7.48 5.64
CA ALA A 247 6.75 -6.08 5.80
C ALA A 247 8.16 -6.02 6.40
N ILE A 248 8.37 -6.84 7.43
CA ILE A 248 9.63 -7.00 8.13
C ILE A 248 9.63 -8.37 8.81
N GLN A 249 10.81 -8.96 8.93
CA GLN A 249 11.03 -10.23 9.60
C GLN A 249 12.42 -10.20 10.25
N ASN A 250 12.60 -10.95 11.34
CA ASN A 250 13.91 -11.14 11.93
C ASN A 250 14.50 -12.52 11.56
N PRO A 251 15.80 -12.77 11.79
CA PRO A 251 16.43 -14.03 11.41
C PRO A 251 15.82 -15.29 12.05
N ASP A 252 15.08 -15.13 13.16
CA ASP A 252 14.42 -16.22 13.88
C ASP A 252 13.01 -16.53 13.35
N ASN A 253 12.50 -15.75 12.38
CA ASN A 253 11.14 -15.84 11.85
C ASN A 253 10.02 -15.71 12.93
N ASP A 254 10.25 -14.92 13.98
CA ASP A 254 9.30 -14.81 15.10
C ASP A 254 8.20 -13.74 14.89
N VAL A 255 8.26 -12.95 13.81
CA VAL A 255 7.16 -12.07 13.42
C VAL A 255 6.07 -12.93 12.82
N ALA A 256 4.97 -13.09 13.55
CA ALA A 256 3.82 -13.87 13.08
C ALA A 256 3.21 -13.26 11.80
N LEU A 257 2.79 -14.14 10.90
CA LEU A 257 2.19 -13.80 9.62
C LEU A 257 0.70 -13.49 9.81
N VAL A 258 0.19 -12.53 9.06
CA VAL A 258 -1.22 -12.18 9.01
C VAL A 258 -1.88 -12.91 7.86
N ARG A 259 -2.94 -13.67 8.15
CA ARG A 259 -3.75 -14.34 7.12
C ARG A 259 -4.35 -13.31 6.15
N GLY A 260 -4.41 -13.67 4.86
CA GLY A 260 -5.00 -12.83 3.82
C GLY A 260 -4.12 -11.65 3.40
N ARG A 261 -2.86 -11.60 3.89
CA ARG A 261 -1.86 -10.62 3.46
C ARG A 261 -0.77 -11.32 2.63
N PRO A 262 -0.36 -10.77 1.47
CA PRO A 262 0.72 -11.34 0.67
C PRO A 262 1.99 -11.54 1.50
N ALA A 263 2.68 -12.65 1.26
CA ALA A 263 3.93 -12.97 1.92
C ALA A 263 4.97 -13.39 0.87
N VAL A 264 6.23 -13.02 1.10
CA VAL A 264 7.36 -13.41 0.26
C VAL A 264 8.33 -14.22 1.10
N ALA A 265 8.72 -15.37 0.55
CA ALA A 265 9.78 -16.20 1.10
C ALA A 265 11.10 -15.86 0.41
N ARG A 266 12.09 -15.44 1.19
CA ARG A 266 13.45 -15.17 0.72
C ARG A 266 14.34 -16.33 1.13
N VAL A 267 14.81 -17.09 0.16
CA VAL A 267 15.72 -18.23 0.35
C VAL A 267 17.15 -17.74 0.15
N TYR A 268 17.95 -17.85 1.22
CA TYR A 268 19.35 -17.49 1.22
C TYR A 268 20.20 -18.71 0.87
N VAL A 269 20.75 -18.74 -0.34
CA VAL A 269 21.57 -19.85 -0.85
C VAL A 269 23.03 -19.42 -0.86
N ASP A 270 23.84 -20.01 0.01
CA ASP A 270 25.27 -19.73 0.14
C ASP A 270 26.04 -20.44 -0.96
N ASN A 271 27.10 -19.80 -1.42
CA ASN A 271 28.03 -20.33 -2.42
C ASN A 271 29.45 -20.22 -1.87
N ALA A 272 30.08 -21.36 -1.59
CA ALA A 272 31.47 -21.38 -1.12
C ALA A 272 32.50 -21.12 -2.23
N GLY A 273 32.06 -20.89 -3.48
CA GLY A 273 32.90 -20.59 -4.63
C GLY A 273 33.11 -19.09 -4.86
N ALA A 274 34.22 -18.75 -5.52
CA ALA A 274 34.57 -17.35 -5.82
C ALA A 274 33.82 -16.76 -7.04
N SER A 275 32.88 -17.49 -7.62
CA SER A 275 32.12 -17.07 -8.81
C SER A 275 30.67 -17.52 -8.72
N PRO A 276 29.72 -16.75 -9.29
CA PRO A 276 28.31 -17.12 -9.29
C PRO A 276 28.06 -18.50 -9.92
N VAL A 277 27.08 -19.22 -9.40
CA VAL A 277 26.66 -20.54 -9.91
C VAL A 277 25.31 -20.40 -10.62
N SER A 278 25.25 -20.80 -11.89
CA SER A 278 24.04 -20.76 -12.71
C SER A 278 24.14 -21.78 -13.86
N PRO A 279 23.03 -22.37 -14.32
CA PRO A 279 21.68 -22.29 -13.75
C PRO A 279 21.49 -23.20 -12.53
N VAL A 280 20.71 -22.73 -11.56
CA VAL A 280 20.32 -23.46 -10.34
C VAL A 280 18.80 -23.49 -10.23
N GLU A 281 18.22 -24.61 -9.78
CA GLU A 281 16.82 -24.70 -9.39
C GLU A 281 16.72 -24.62 -7.87
N VAL A 282 15.81 -23.81 -7.35
CA VAL A 282 15.49 -23.76 -5.92
C VAL A 282 14.03 -24.14 -5.73
N LEU A 283 13.80 -25.02 -4.76
CA LEU A 283 12.47 -25.45 -4.34
C LEU A 283 12.15 -24.86 -2.98
N LEU A 284 10.93 -24.39 -2.81
CA LEU A 284 10.39 -23.98 -1.51
C LEU A 284 9.20 -24.87 -1.18
N HIS A 285 9.28 -25.55 -0.06
CA HIS A 285 8.22 -26.40 0.45
C HIS A 285 7.41 -25.67 1.53
N GLY A 286 6.12 -25.97 1.56
CA GLY A 286 5.19 -25.54 2.60
C GLY A 286 4.41 -26.73 3.14
N ALA A 287 4.27 -26.82 4.45
CA ALA A 287 3.52 -27.88 5.12
C ALA A 287 2.70 -27.36 6.29
N PHE A 288 1.63 -28.09 6.61
CA PHE A 288 0.86 -27.94 7.84
C PHE A 288 0.73 -29.30 8.52
N ASN A 289 1.07 -29.38 9.81
CA ASN A 289 1.06 -30.63 10.59
C ASN A 289 1.80 -31.81 9.91
N GLY A 290 2.95 -31.50 9.29
CA GLY A 290 3.78 -32.49 8.58
C GLY A 290 3.20 -32.97 7.24
N VAL A 291 2.10 -32.37 6.76
CA VAL A 291 1.52 -32.64 5.45
C VAL A 291 1.82 -31.48 4.52
N GLU A 292 2.43 -31.79 3.38
CA GLU A 292 2.75 -30.83 2.34
C GLU A 292 1.48 -30.17 1.77
N LEU A 293 1.51 -28.84 1.64
CA LEU A 293 0.39 -28.02 1.21
C LEU A 293 0.17 -28.13 -0.30
N ALA A 294 -1.05 -27.83 -0.75
CA ALA A 294 -1.35 -27.77 -2.18
C ALA A 294 -0.41 -26.77 -2.89
N GLY A 295 0.10 -27.15 -4.06
CA GLY A 295 1.07 -26.34 -4.82
C GLY A 295 2.52 -26.42 -4.29
N SER A 296 2.79 -27.11 -3.19
CA SER A 296 4.16 -27.37 -2.70
C SER A 296 4.78 -28.59 -3.40
N PRO A 297 6.10 -28.56 -3.71
CA PRO A 297 6.98 -27.39 -3.60
C PRO A 297 6.75 -26.38 -4.73
N LEU A 298 6.93 -25.09 -4.42
CA LEU A 298 7.16 -24.06 -5.41
C LEU A 298 8.56 -24.26 -6.00
N SER A 299 8.74 -23.99 -7.31
CA SER A 299 10.02 -24.15 -8.00
C SER A 299 10.37 -22.88 -8.79
N LEU A 300 11.59 -22.40 -8.59
CA LEU A 300 12.21 -21.37 -9.43
C LEU A 300 13.47 -21.95 -10.07
N LYS A 301 13.47 -22.02 -11.40
CA LYS A 301 14.56 -22.55 -12.21
C LYS A 301 15.46 -21.44 -12.72
N ASP A 302 16.61 -21.83 -13.28
CA ASP A 302 17.56 -20.95 -13.94
C ASP A 302 18.04 -19.77 -13.09
N GLN A 303 18.08 -19.97 -11.77
CA GLN A 303 18.57 -19.00 -10.82
C GLN A 303 20.09 -18.84 -10.91
N ALA A 304 20.56 -17.64 -10.64
CA ALA A 304 21.99 -17.34 -10.49
C ALA A 304 22.29 -17.08 -9.02
N ILE A 305 23.09 -17.96 -8.41
CA ILE A 305 23.47 -17.86 -7.00
C ILE A 305 24.78 -17.07 -6.91
N PRO A 306 24.79 -15.86 -6.29
CA PRO A 306 25.99 -15.04 -6.20
C PRO A 306 27.06 -15.70 -5.30
N ALA A 307 28.31 -15.26 -5.42
CA ALA A 307 29.39 -15.70 -4.52
C ALA A 307 29.21 -15.14 -3.09
N ASP A 308 28.69 -13.92 -2.99
CA ASP A 308 28.43 -13.24 -1.71
C ASP A 308 27.01 -12.68 -1.69
N ILE A 309 26.33 -12.86 -0.55
CA ILE A 309 24.98 -12.31 -0.33
C ILE A 309 25.07 -11.02 0.48
N VAL A 310 24.43 -9.97 -0.02
CA VAL A 310 24.10 -8.76 0.73
C VAL A 310 22.61 -8.79 1.00
N GLU A 311 22.20 -8.92 2.28
CA GLU A 311 20.80 -9.13 2.66
C GLU A 311 19.85 -8.02 2.19
N THR A 312 20.36 -6.82 1.92
CA THR A 312 19.57 -5.68 1.40
C THR A 312 19.41 -5.68 -0.12
N ARG A 313 20.11 -6.55 -0.87
CA ARG A 313 19.93 -6.71 -2.31
C ARG A 313 18.97 -7.86 -2.58
N LEU A 314 17.78 -7.55 -3.09
CA LEU A 314 16.75 -8.55 -3.34
C LEU A 314 17.21 -9.68 -4.29
N ASN A 315 17.99 -9.33 -5.32
CA ASN A 315 18.50 -10.28 -6.31
C ASN A 315 19.65 -11.18 -5.80
N ASP A 316 20.13 -10.98 -4.57
CA ASP A 316 21.10 -11.88 -3.94
C ASP A 316 20.41 -13.08 -3.25
N THR A 317 19.07 -13.07 -3.15
CA THR A 317 18.24 -14.16 -2.60
C THR A 317 17.29 -14.69 -3.65
N VAL A 318 16.86 -15.95 -3.51
CA VAL A 318 15.79 -16.51 -4.37
C VAL A 318 14.45 -16.25 -3.69
N ASN A 319 13.56 -15.51 -4.35
CA ASN A 319 12.37 -14.93 -3.73
C ASN A 319 11.09 -15.56 -4.31
N PHE A 320 10.27 -16.18 -3.47
CA PHE A 320 9.00 -16.78 -3.85
C PHE A 320 7.84 -15.95 -3.28
N THR A 321 6.86 -15.62 -4.11
CA THR A 321 5.55 -15.18 -3.62
C THR A 321 4.81 -16.40 -3.09
N LEU A 322 4.39 -16.37 -1.83
CA LEU A 322 3.64 -17.48 -1.24
C LEU A 322 2.19 -17.47 -1.70
N PRO A 323 1.63 -18.63 -2.10
CA PRO A 323 0.19 -18.78 -2.29
C PRO A 323 -0.56 -18.39 -1.03
N THR A 324 -1.62 -17.61 -1.16
CA THR A 324 -2.37 -17.09 0.00
C THR A 324 -2.96 -18.21 0.86
N GLU A 325 -3.32 -19.33 0.24
CA GLU A 325 -3.86 -20.53 0.89
C GLU A 325 -2.84 -21.21 1.81
N TRP A 326 -1.53 -20.97 1.66
CA TRP A 326 -0.54 -21.46 2.62
C TRP A 326 -0.66 -20.79 3.99
N LEU A 327 -1.38 -19.65 4.06
CA LEU A 327 -1.65 -18.91 5.29
C LEU A 327 -3.05 -19.20 5.87
N ASP A 328 -3.77 -20.19 5.35
CA ASP A 328 -5.11 -20.57 5.83
C ASP A 328 -5.11 -21.39 7.12
N ASN A 329 -3.94 -21.89 7.53
CA ASN A 329 -3.78 -22.62 8.78
C ASN A 329 -3.25 -21.69 9.89
N ALA A 330 -3.20 -22.18 11.14
CA ALA A 330 -2.67 -21.41 12.27
C ALA A 330 -1.14 -21.39 12.30
N THR A 331 -0.50 -22.31 11.58
CA THR A 331 0.94 -22.39 11.41
C THR A 331 1.29 -22.72 9.96
N LEU A 332 2.48 -22.31 9.56
CA LEU A 332 3.09 -22.66 8.28
C LEU A 332 4.51 -23.16 8.56
N THR A 333 4.78 -24.42 8.19
CA THR A 333 6.14 -24.98 8.21
C THR A 333 6.75 -24.88 6.83
N VAL A 334 7.97 -24.33 6.72
CA VAL A 334 8.70 -24.15 5.45
C VAL A 334 10.11 -24.71 5.52
N TRP A 335 10.59 -25.22 4.39
CA TRP A 335 12.00 -25.52 4.15
C TRP A 335 12.30 -25.37 2.66
N ALA A 336 13.56 -25.22 2.29
CA ALA A 336 13.96 -25.08 0.89
C ALA A 336 15.02 -26.13 0.51
N GLU A 337 15.06 -26.44 -0.79
CA GLU A 337 16.07 -27.30 -1.42
C GLU A 337 16.73 -26.56 -2.59
N VAL A 338 18.06 -26.70 -2.75
CA VAL A 338 18.78 -26.27 -3.95
C VAL A 338 19.21 -27.47 -4.80
N LYS A 339 18.81 -27.44 -6.08
CA LYS A 339 19.11 -28.47 -7.08
C LYS A 339 20.04 -27.93 -8.17
N LEU A 340 21.15 -28.63 -8.35
CA LEU A 340 22.07 -28.40 -9.47
C LEU A 340 21.50 -28.98 -10.77
N GLN A 341 21.64 -28.23 -11.88
CA GLN A 341 21.30 -28.75 -13.20
C GLN A 341 22.30 -29.80 -13.71
N THR A 342 21.84 -30.61 -14.66
CA THR A 342 22.62 -31.69 -15.29
C THR A 342 23.89 -31.13 -15.91
N GLY A 343 25.05 -31.64 -15.46
CA GLY A 343 26.36 -31.19 -15.94
C GLY A 343 27.16 -30.36 -14.93
N LEU A 344 26.56 -29.94 -13.81
CA LEU A 344 27.26 -29.32 -12.68
C LEU A 344 27.45 -30.33 -11.54
N ARG A 345 28.52 -30.17 -10.76
CA ARG A 345 28.74 -30.91 -9.51
C ARG A 345 29.33 -30.04 -8.41
N GLU A 346 28.94 -30.29 -7.18
CA GLU A 346 29.47 -29.65 -5.97
C GLU A 346 30.06 -30.70 -5.01
N ALA A 347 30.62 -30.23 -3.89
CA ALA A 347 31.35 -31.07 -2.94
C ALA A 347 30.43 -31.77 -1.93
N ASN A 348 29.38 -31.09 -1.48
CA ASN A 348 28.43 -31.58 -0.49
C ASN A 348 27.00 -31.30 -0.97
N ARG A 349 26.14 -32.32 -0.95
CA ARG A 349 24.71 -32.18 -1.29
C ARG A 349 23.80 -32.31 -0.07
N GLN A 350 24.35 -32.62 1.09
CA GLN A 350 23.57 -32.84 2.32
C GLN A 350 23.12 -31.52 2.95
N ASN A 351 23.81 -30.42 2.62
CA ASN A 351 23.51 -29.04 3.02
C ASN A 351 22.64 -28.29 1.99
N ASN A 352 22.20 -28.97 0.93
CA ASN A 352 21.31 -28.39 -0.07
C ASN A 352 19.86 -28.27 0.42
N VAL A 353 19.55 -28.80 1.60
CA VAL A 353 18.22 -28.71 2.21
C VAL A 353 18.33 -27.94 3.51
N SER A 354 17.47 -26.94 3.71
CA SER A 354 17.42 -26.20 4.97
C SER A 354 16.79 -27.02 6.09
N ALA A 355 17.00 -26.60 7.34
CA ALA A 355 16.11 -27.00 8.42
C ALA A 355 14.68 -26.48 8.18
N GLU A 356 13.69 -27.16 8.75
CA GLU A 356 12.32 -26.68 8.79
C GLU A 356 12.19 -25.49 9.75
N SER A 357 11.42 -24.49 9.34
CA SER A 357 11.02 -23.33 10.16
C SER A 357 9.51 -23.29 10.24
N THR A 358 8.95 -23.18 11.46
CA THR A 358 7.50 -23.10 11.65
C THR A 358 7.11 -21.71 12.15
N LEU A 359 6.31 -21.01 11.36
CA LEU A 359 5.81 -19.67 11.66
C LEU A 359 4.38 -19.73 12.18
N GLN A 360 4.04 -18.80 13.07
CA GLN A 360 2.66 -18.58 13.49
C GLN A 360 1.93 -17.75 12.44
N VAL A 361 0.68 -18.12 12.16
CA VAL A 361 -0.22 -17.38 11.29
C VAL A 361 -1.44 -16.97 12.10
N VAL A 362 -1.67 -15.67 12.20
CA VAL A 362 -2.74 -15.07 12.99
C VAL A 362 -3.78 -14.42 12.10
N THR A 363 -5.04 -14.47 12.55
CA THR A 363 -6.14 -13.73 11.93
C THR A 363 -6.29 -12.41 12.67
N VAL A 364 -6.34 -11.31 11.91
CA VAL A 364 -6.61 -9.98 12.43
C VAL A 364 -7.71 -9.35 11.57
N PRO A 365 -8.58 -8.50 12.14
CA PRO A 365 -9.62 -7.81 11.37
C PRO A 365 -9.00 -6.80 10.41
N ALA A 366 -9.76 -6.41 9.38
CA ALA A 366 -9.41 -5.25 8.57
C ALA A 366 -9.35 -3.98 9.43
N LEU A 367 -8.52 -3.02 9.02
CA LEU A 367 -8.48 -1.72 9.67
C LEU A 367 -9.66 -0.87 9.19
N GLU A 368 -10.66 -0.70 10.06
CA GLU A 368 -11.82 0.13 9.75
C GLU A 368 -11.53 1.61 10.04
N ILE A 369 -11.71 2.46 9.03
CA ILE A 369 -11.49 3.91 9.10
C ILE A 369 -12.73 4.64 8.60
N VAL A 370 -13.25 5.55 9.42
CA VAL A 370 -14.14 6.62 8.99
C VAL A 370 -13.27 7.81 8.60
N LEU A 371 -13.29 8.16 7.33
CA LEU A 371 -12.45 9.20 6.76
C LEU A 371 -13.26 10.49 6.60
N ILE A 372 -12.75 11.58 7.16
CA ILE A 372 -13.49 12.84 7.30
C ILE A 372 -12.75 13.94 6.53
N PRO A 373 -13.23 14.35 5.35
CA PRO A 373 -12.70 15.53 4.67
C PRO A 373 -12.92 16.76 5.56
N VAL A 374 -11.88 17.54 5.84
CA VAL A 374 -12.00 18.76 6.65
C VAL A 374 -11.94 20.00 5.75
N ALA A 375 -13.06 20.71 5.62
CA ALA A 375 -13.07 22.04 5.04
C ALA A 375 -12.52 23.04 6.06
N TYR A 376 -11.39 23.65 5.74
CA TYR A 376 -10.69 24.54 6.65
C TYR A 376 -10.82 26.00 6.23
N GLN A 377 -11.36 26.83 7.13
CA GLN A 377 -11.31 28.29 7.02
C GLN A 377 -10.45 28.86 8.16
N HIS A 378 -9.48 29.70 7.87
CA HIS A 378 -8.62 30.22 8.94
C HIS A 378 -9.37 31.26 9.78
N LYS A 379 -9.68 30.92 11.05
CA LYS A 379 -10.37 31.83 12.01
C LYS A 379 -11.69 32.40 11.49
N GLY A 380 -12.41 31.62 10.68
CA GLY A 380 -13.65 32.08 10.05
C GLY A 380 -13.45 33.18 8.99
N GLN A 381 -12.22 33.37 8.49
CA GLN A 381 -11.85 34.43 7.56
C GLN A 381 -11.22 33.86 6.28
N GLY A 382 -11.57 34.48 5.14
CA GLY A 382 -10.96 34.18 3.84
C GLY A 382 -11.57 32.97 3.14
N GLU A 383 -10.77 32.33 2.29
CA GLU A 383 -11.17 31.18 1.48
C GLU A 383 -11.29 29.90 2.33
N ILE A 384 -12.20 29.02 1.93
CA ILE A 384 -12.37 27.68 2.53
C ILE A 384 -11.55 26.70 1.70
N TYR A 385 -10.49 26.17 2.29
CA TYR A 385 -9.63 25.16 1.67
C TYR A 385 -10.19 23.76 1.90
N ARG A 386 -10.06 22.88 0.91
CA ARG A 386 -10.55 21.50 0.96
C ARG A 386 -9.46 20.53 0.55
N PRO A 387 -9.35 19.37 1.22
CA PRO A 387 -8.42 18.33 0.77
C PRO A 387 -8.86 17.81 -0.61
N ASP A 388 -7.88 17.54 -1.47
CA ASP A 388 -8.14 16.81 -2.72
C ASP A 388 -8.41 15.34 -2.40
N MET A 389 -9.69 14.98 -2.31
CA MET A 389 -10.15 13.63 -2.00
C MET A 389 -10.24 12.79 -3.28
N ASN A 390 -9.15 12.73 -4.06
CA ASN A 390 -9.06 11.84 -5.21
C ASN A 390 -8.95 10.37 -4.76
N ALA A 391 -9.43 9.42 -5.57
CA ALA A 391 -9.36 8.00 -5.23
C ALA A 391 -7.95 7.43 -5.40
N ASP A 392 -7.10 8.10 -6.18
CA ASP A 392 -5.79 7.60 -6.64
C ASP A 392 -4.75 7.47 -5.51
N ASN A 393 -4.86 8.32 -4.48
CA ASN A 393 -4.05 8.28 -3.26
C ASN A 393 -4.67 7.41 -2.12
N ALA A 394 -5.82 6.76 -2.36
CA ALA A 394 -6.68 6.12 -1.35
C ALA A 394 -6.90 7.02 -0.11
N PHE A 395 -7.02 8.31 -0.35
CA PHE A 395 -7.13 9.40 0.62
C PHE A 395 -5.99 9.47 1.65
N GLY A 396 -4.77 9.13 1.22
CA GLY A 396 -3.60 9.06 2.09
C GLY A 396 -3.44 7.73 2.82
N LEU A 397 -4.27 6.72 2.56
CA LEU A 397 -4.24 5.42 3.26
C LEU A 397 -3.58 4.29 2.45
N LYS A 398 -3.22 4.54 1.18
CA LYS A 398 -2.76 3.52 0.21
C LYS A 398 -1.56 2.70 0.70
N GLY A 399 -0.64 3.32 1.45
CA GLY A 399 0.56 2.67 1.98
C GLY A 399 0.39 1.97 3.33
N LEU A 400 -0.78 2.04 3.99
CA LEU A 400 -0.95 1.41 5.30
C LEU A 400 -0.72 -0.10 5.23
N LYS A 401 -1.24 -0.76 4.18
CA LYS A 401 -1.06 -2.21 3.97
C LYS A 401 0.40 -2.62 3.76
N GLN A 402 1.31 -1.70 3.47
CA GLN A 402 2.75 -1.99 3.33
C GLN A 402 3.43 -2.10 4.70
N VAL A 403 3.02 -1.27 5.66
CA VAL A 403 3.71 -1.12 6.96
C VAL A 403 2.93 -1.67 8.15
N TYR A 404 1.64 -1.98 7.99
CA TYR A 404 0.78 -2.49 9.07
C TYR A 404 0.55 -4.00 9.00
N PRO A 405 0.40 -4.67 10.15
CA PRO A 405 -0.01 -6.07 10.24
C PRO A 405 -1.53 -6.23 10.02
N ILE A 406 -2.02 -5.92 8.81
CA ILE A 406 -3.45 -5.98 8.47
C ILE A 406 -3.67 -6.61 7.09
N PRO A 407 -4.77 -7.37 6.90
CA PRO A 407 -5.11 -7.92 5.58
C PRO A 407 -5.65 -6.84 4.65
N ASP A 408 -6.39 -5.87 5.21
CA ASP A 408 -7.04 -4.84 4.41
C ASP A 408 -7.39 -3.58 5.22
N VAL A 409 -7.79 -2.53 4.51
CA VAL A 409 -8.31 -1.28 5.06
C VAL A 409 -9.72 -1.06 4.53
N VAL A 410 -10.70 -0.93 5.43
CA VAL A 410 -12.09 -0.63 5.08
C VAL A 410 -12.35 0.83 5.38
N VAL A 411 -12.62 1.61 4.32
CA VAL A 411 -12.84 3.05 4.42
C VAL A 411 -14.31 3.37 4.24
N THR A 412 -14.89 4.08 5.20
CA THR A 412 -16.18 4.76 5.07
C THR A 412 -15.95 6.25 5.01
N ARG A 413 -16.46 6.94 3.98
CA ARG A 413 -16.33 8.40 3.87
C ARG A 413 -17.45 9.07 4.66
N HIS A 414 -17.08 9.93 5.59
CA HIS A 414 -18.00 10.84 6.26
C HIS A 414 -18.25 12.08 5.38
N GLU A 415 -19.33 12.82 5.67
CA GLU A 415 -19.54 14.14 5.11
C GLU A 415 -18.41 15.11 5.48
N GLU A 416 -18.29 16.22 4.74
CA GLU A 416 -17.27 17.23 5.03
C GLU A 416 -17.50 17.84 6.42
N TYR A 417 -16.45 17.85 7.25
CA TYR A 417 -16.47 18.55 8.53
C TYR A 417 -15.88 19.95 8.33
N TYR A 418 -16.63 20.98 8.70
CA TYR A 418 -16.16 22.36 8.62
C TYR A 418 -15.41 22.75 9.90
N PHE A 419 -14.21 23.28 9.76
CA PHE A 419 -13.41 23.78 10.86
C PHE A 419 -12.92 25.20 10.59
N ASP A 420 -13.19 26.11 11.53
CA ASP A 420 -12.82 27.52 11.44
C ASP A 420 -11.80 27.99 12.48
N GLY A 421 -11.20 27.07 13.23
CA GLY A 421 -10.20 27.41 14.25
C GLY A 421 -8.84 27.82 13.69
N ALA A 422 -7.86 27.99 14.58
CA ALA A 422 -6.51 28.43 14.23
C ALA A 422 -5.52 27.26 14.19
N LEU A 423 -5.44 26.52 13.08
CA LEU A 423 -4.47 25.43 12.92
C LEU A 423 -3.02 25.94 12.82
N GLY A 424 -2.83 27.22 12.51
CA GLY A 424 -1.55 27.71 11.99
C GLY A 424 -1.32 27.15 10.58
N SER A 425 -0.61 27.87 9.73
CA SER A 425 -0.45 27.48 8.34
C SER A 425 0.90 27.97 7.83
N ARG A 426 1.29 27.59 6.61
CA ARG A 426 2.28 28.36 5.84
C ARG A 426 1.92 29.86 5.70
N LEU A 427 0.70 30.28 6.05
CA LEU A 427 0.25 31.68 6.11
C LEU A 427 0.58 32.36 7.46
N SER A 428 1.01 31.61 8.49
CA SER A 428 1.27 32.12 9.85
C SER A 428 2.60 32.86 10.02
N GLN A 429 3.52 32.82 9.04
CA GLN A 429 4.71 33.69 9.08
C GLN A 429 4.36 35.18 9.03
N ALA A 430 3.13 35.54 8.64
CA ALA A 430 2.66 36.92 8.59
C ALA A 430 1.77 37.36 9.77
N THR A 431 1.16 36.44 10.55
CA THR A 431 0.05 36.77 11.49
C THR A 431 0.34 36.56 12.98
N GLY A 432 1.44 35.88 13.35
CA GLY A 432 1.82 35.70 14.76
C GLY A 432 1.07 34.59 15.51
N ASP A 433 0.45 33.65 14.78
CA ASP A 433 -0.25 32.51 15.37
C ASP A 433 0.71 31.41 15.84
N ASN A 434 0.50 30.94 17.07
CA ASN A 434 1.25 29.81 17.63
C ASN A 434 0.68 28.49 17.10
N CYS A 435 1.53 27.69 16.46
CA CYS A 435 1.21 26.32 16.05
C CYS A 435 0.73 25.47 17.25
N GLY A 436 -0.37 24.72 17.08
CA GLY A 436 -0.75 23.62 18.00
C GLY A 436 -2.11 23.75 18.71
N GLN A 437 -2.59 24.96 19.07
CA GLN A 437 -3.87 25.09 19.80
C GLN A 437 -5.07 24.65 18.95
N GLY A 438 -5.19 25.11 17.70
CA GLY A 438 -6.28 24.68 16.82
C GLY A 438 -6.22 23.19 16.46
N TRP A 439 -5.03 22.57 16.44
CA TRP A 439 -4.90 21.14 16.17
C TRP A 439 -5.50 20.30 17.29
N SER A 440 -5.27 20.69 18.55
CA SER A 440 -5.89 20.04 19.71
C SER A 440 -7.41 20.27 19.74
N GLN A 441 -7.86 21.47 19.37
CA GLN A 441 -9.29 21.78 19.25
C GLN A 441 -9.97 20.87 18.21
N LEU A 442 -9.43 20.80 16.98
CA LEU A 442 -9.98 19.95 15.93
C LEU A 442 -9.98 18.47 16.36
N LEU A 443 -8.95 18.02 17.08
CA LEU A 443 -8.86 16.61 17.49
C LEU A 443 -9.95 16.26 18.49
N ASP A 444 -10.22 17.17 19.42
CA ASP A 444 -11.34 17.07 20.36
C ASP A 444 -12.69 17.10 19.62
N GLU A 445 -12.88 18.02 18.67
CA GLU A 445 -14.09 18.11 17.85
C GLU A 445 -14.39 16.83 17.06
N LEU A 446 -13.39 16.26 16.35
CA LEU A 446 -13.56 15.00 15.64
C LEU A 446 -13.82 13.82 16.59
N SER A 447 -13.31 13.89 17.83
CA SER A 447 -13.58 12.87 18.85
C SER A 447 -15.00 12.98 19.41
N LYS A 448 -15.55 14.21 19.52
CA LYS A 448 -16.96 14.43 19.85
C LYS A 448 -17.87 13.95 18.74
N LEU A 449 -17.55 14.25 17.48
CA LEU A 449 -18.28 13.75 16.31
C LEU A 449 -18.39 12.22 16.37
N ARG A 450 -17.26 11.53 16.59
CA ARG A 450 -17.24 10.09 16.81
C ARG A 450 -18.14 9.66 17.98
N ALA A 451 -18.03 10.32 19.13
CA ALA A 451 -18.81 9.97 20.31
C ALA A 451 -20.32 10.18 20.11
N GLN A 452 -20.73 11.14 19.27
CA GLN A 452 -22.14 11.38 18.94
C GLN A 452 -22.68 10.34 17.94
N GLU A 453 -21.89 9.98 16.93
CA GLU A 453 -22.27 8.94 15.95
C GLU A 453 -22.22 7.52 16.53
N ARG A 454 -21.38 7.32 17.55
CA ARG A 454 -21.18 6.03 18.22
C ARG A 454 -21.26 6.17 19.75
N PRO A 455 -22.43 6.54 20.29
CA PRO A 455 -22.61 6.90 21.70
C PRO A 455 -22.43 5.73 22.68
N GLN A 456 -22.48 4.50 22.17
CA GLN A 456 -22.23 3.27 22.93
C GLN A 456 -20.76 2.84 22.95
N GLU A 457 -19.89 3.55 22.23
CA GLU A 457 -18.48 3.23 22.11
C GLU A 457 -17.62 4.33 22.74
N ARG A 458 -16.49 3.94 23.33
CA ARG A 458 -15.49 4.92 23.77
C ARG A 458 -14.85 5.59 22.57
N ALA A 459 -14.58 6.89 22.66
CA ALA A 459 -13.73 7.59 21.68
C ALA A 459 -12.28 7.76 22.16
N TRP A 460 -11.99 7.60 23.46
CA TRP A 460 -10.67 7.83 24.06
C TRP A 460 -10.13 6.62 24.82
N GLY A 461 -8.79 6.50 24.87
CA GLY A 461 -8.09 5.76 25.93
C GLY A 461 -8.02 4.25 25.77
N SER A 462 -8.28 3.70 24.58
CA SER A 462 -8.06 2.28 24.29
C SER A 462 -7.58 2.07 22.85
N PRO A 463 -6.58 1.19 22.62
CA PRO A 463 -6.03 0.94 21.29
C PRO A 463 -6.89 0.01 20.43
N ASN A 464 -7.84 -0.69 21.05
CA ASN A 464 -8.73 -1.65 20.39
C ASN A 464 -10.01 -1.01 19.86
N ILE A 465 -10.19 0.31 20.01
CA ILE A 465 -11.39 1.00 19.55
C ILE A 465 -11.31 1.12 18.01
N ARG A 466 -12.37 0.65 17.34
CA ARG A 466 -12.57 0.75 15.89
C ARG A 466 -14.04 1.02 15.56
N PRO A 467 -14.35 1.73 14.46
CA PRO A 467 -13.41 2.29 13.50
C PRO A 467 -12.67 3.53 14.03
N ILE A 468 -11.53 3.83 13.41
CA ILE A 468 -10.78 5.07 13.62
C ILE A 468 -11.44 6.21 12.83
N TYR A 469 -11.65 7.36 13.45
CA TYR A 469 -12.06 8.60 12.80
C TYR A 469 -10.80 9.36 12.42
N TYR A 470 -10.54 9.47 11.12
CA TYR A 470 -9.35 10.12 10.60
C TYR A 470 -9.72 11.36 9.77
N GLY A 471 -9.39 12.54 10.31
CA GLY A 471 -9.56 13.82 9.62
C GLY A 471 -8.49 14.03 8.54
N VAL A 472 -8.91 14.38 7.32
CA VAL A 472 -8.02 14.71 6.21
C VAL A 472 -8.03 16.21 6.01
N LEU A 473 -6.89 16.84 6.24
CA LEU A 473 -6.72 18.29 6.15
C LEU A 473 -6.11 18.71 4.80
N PRO A 474 -6.49 19.87 4.24
CA PRO A 474 -5.82 20.44 3.08
C PRO A 474 -4.39 20.87 3.40
N MET A 475 -3.52 20.95 2.40
CA MET A 475 -2.12 21.39 2.57
C MET A 475 -1.99 22.79 3.19
N GLU A 476 -2.99 23.64 3.01
CA GLU A 476 -3.04 25.00 3.53
C GLU A 476 -3.19 25.05 5.06
N ALA A 477 -3.65 23.95 5.68
CA ALA A 477 -3.65 23.77 7.13
C ALA A 477 -2.27 23.39 7.70
N ALA A 478 -1.26 23.18 6.86
CA ALA A 478 0.02 22.62 7.30
C ALA A 478 0.74 23.51 8.32
N CYS A 479 0.79 23.01 9.55
CA CYS A 479 1.62 23.50 10.65
C CYS A 479 2.32 22.31 11.30
N TRP A 480 1.53 21.27 11.62
CA TRP A 480 1.99 19.91 11.86
C TRP A 480 1.66 19.01 10.66
N GLY A 481 2.27 17.82 10.64
CA GLY A 481 1.88 16.78 9.68
C GLY A 481 0.55 16.14 10.08
N GLY A 482 0.40 15.83 11.37
CA GLY A 482 -0.76 15.15 11.93
C GLY A 482 -0.82 15.29 13.45
N LEU A 483 -1.91 14.81 14.04
CA LEU A 483 -2.10 14.69 15.48
C LEU A 483 -3.12 13.58 15.77
N ALA A 484 -2.87 12.77 16.79
CA ALA A 484 -3.78 11.70 17.20
C ALA A 484 -3.78 11.44 18.71
N TRP A 485 -4.84 10.80 19.20
CA TRP A 485 -4.86 10.27 20.56
C TRP A 485 -4.05 8.98 20.68
N ARG A 486 -3.34 8.84 21.82
CA ARG A 486 -2.50 7.70 22.14
C ARG A 486 -2.84 7.08 23.51
N PRO A 487 -3.42 5.88 23.55
CA PRO A 487 -4.18 5.25 22.47
C PRO A 487 -5.56 5.91 22.32
N GLY A 488 -6.23 5.65 21.19
CA GLY A 488 -7.56 6.19 20.92
C GLY A 488 -8.06 5.78 19.55
N ALA A 489 -9.14 6.40 19.08
CA ALA A 489 -9.71 6.14 17.77
C ALA A 489 -9.99 7.42 16.97
N THR A 490 -9.26 8.48 17.28
CA THR A 490 -9.33 9.73 16.53
C THR A 490 -7.92 10.19 16.21
N GLY A 491 -7.71 10.57 14.96
CA GLY A 491 -6.50 11.21 14.48
C GLY A 491 -6.81 12.11 13.30
N MET A 492 -5.81 12.87 12.86
CA MET A 492 -5.90 13.65 11.65
C MET A 492 -4.53 13.83 11.03
N GLY A 493 -4.52 14.14 9.75
CA GLY A 493 -3.31 14.58 9.08
C GLY A 493 -3.60 15.21 7.73
N LEU A 494 -2.54 15.70 7.13
CA LEU A 494 -2.59 16.34 5.84
C LEU A 494 -2.86 15.33 4.70
N VAL A 495 -3.58 15.76 3.66
CA VAL A 495 -3.85 15.00 2.44
C VAL A 495 -2.55 14.53 1.76
N ASP A 496 -2.57 13.42 1.02
CA ASP A 496 -1.40 12.88 0.29
C ASP A 496 -0.15 12.49 1.11
N GLN A 497 -0.25 12.43 2.45
CA GLN A 497 0.89 12.10 3.33
C GLN A 497 0.69 10.74 4.01
N TYR A 498 0.84 9.63 3.28
CA TYR A 498 0.50 8.31 3.83
C TYR A 498 1.35 7.90 5.04
N LEU A 499 2.62 8.31 5.10
CA LEU A 499 3.47 8.02 6.26
C LEU A 499 3.03 8.80 7.49
N VAL A 500 2.44 9.98 7.32
CA VAL A 500 1.81 10.72 8.42
C VAL A 500 0.56 10.00 8.87
N ALA A 501 -0.30 9.55 7.94
CA ALA A 501 -1.46 8.73 8.31
C ALA A 501 -1.06 7.45 9.05
N ALA A 502 -0.01 6.76 8.58
CA ALA A 502 0.58 5.61 9.24
C ALA A 502 1.11 5.96 10.64
N HIS A 503 1.72 7.12 10.83
CA HIS A 503 2.23 7.60 12.11
C HIS A 503 1.09 7.86 13.11
N GLU A 504 0.10 8.65 12.71
CA GLU A 504 -1.02 9.06 13.58
C GLU A 504 -1.97 7.89 13.90
N ILE A 505 -2.28 7.04 12.92
CA ILE A 505 -3.04 5.81 13.17
C ILE A 505 -2.22 4.84 14.07
N GLY A 506 -0.89 4.93 14.01
CA GLY A 506 0.01 4.14 14.85
C GLY A 506 -0.14 4.55 16.32
N HIS A 507 -0.30 5.84 16.59
CA HIS A 507 -0.63 6.35 17.92
C HIS A 507 -1.98 5.86 18.42
N ASN A 508 -3.00 5.82 17.57
CA ASN A 508 -4.30 5.23 17.92
C ASN A 508 -4.15 3.76 18.36
N LEU A 509 -3.26 3.01 17.72
CA LEU A 509 -2.86 1.64 18.09
C LEU A 509 -1.95 1.56 19.33
N GLY A 510 -1.60 2.68 19.95
CA GLY A 510 -0.77 2.74 21.15
C GLY A 510 0.74 2.80 20.90
N LEU A 511 1.19 2.96 19.65
CA LEU A 511 2.61 3.23 19.38
C LEU A 511 3.01 4.58 19.99
N LYS A 512 4.19 4.62 20.60
CA LYS A 512 4.84 5.84 21.06
C LYS A 512 5.87 6.26 20.02
N HIS A 513 6.26 7.53 20.07
CA HIS A 513 7.37 8.01 19.27
C HIS A 513 8.66 7.24 19.57
N ILE A 514 9.55 7.15 18.59
CA ILE A 514 10.90 6.59 18.76
C ILE A 514 11.91 7.74 18.85
N GLU A 515 12.88 7.60 19.75
CA GLU A 515 13.98 8.55 19.92
C GLU A 515 14.66 8.81 18.57
N SER A 516 14.83 10.09 18.20
CA SER A 516 15.31 10.47 16.87
C SER A 516 16.28 11.65 16.86
N SER A 517 16.95 11.96 17.98
CA SER A 517 17.92 13.06 18.07
C SER A 517 19.06 12.95 17.05
N VAL A 518 19.35 11.73 16.58
CA VAL A 518 20.29 11.46 15.48
C VAL A 518 19.92 12.18 14.17
N CYS A 519 18.64 12.57 14.02
CA CYS A 519 18.08 13.30 12.88
C CYS A 519 17.85 14.79 13.17
N GLY A 520 18.35 15.30 14.29
CA GLY A 520 18.29 16.72 14.64
C GLY A 520 17.02 17.17 15.37
N GLN A 521 16.05 16.27 15.58
CA GLN A 521 14.84 16.52 16.35
C GLN A 521 14.51 15.29 17.19
N SER A 522 14.20 15.48 18.47
CA SER A 522 13.74 14.39 19.32
C SER A 522 12.28 14.64 19.72
N PRO A 523 11.38 13.67 19.50
CA PRO A 523 10.01 13.76 19.94
C PRO A 523 9.91 13.79 21.46
N ALA A 524 8.83 14.34 22.00
CA ALA A 524 8.58 14.24 23.43
C ALA A 524 8.14 12.82 23.82
N GLY A 525 8.63 12.33 24.96
CA GLY A 525 8.25 11.04 25.54
C GLY A 525 8.50 9.82 24.63
N PRO A 526 9.72 9.62 24.09
CA PRO A 526 10.01 8.47 23.24
C PRO A 526 9.87 7.14 23.99
N ASP A 527 9.61 6.06 23.25
CA ASP A 527 9.53 4.71 23.78
C ASP A 527 10.90 4.23 24.25
N LEU A 528 11.14 4.27 25.56
CA LEU A 528 12.39 3.82 26.16
C LEU A 528 12.60 2.29 26.07
N THR A 529 11.60 1.54 25.63
CA THR A 529 11.71 0.09 25.39
C THR A 529 12.12 -0.26 23.96
N TYR A 530 12.28 0.73 23.09
CA TYR A 530 12.73 0.52 21.72
C TYR A 530 14.16 -0.07 21.69
N PRO A 531 14.38 -1.25 21.08
CA PRO A 531 15.63 -1.97 21.23
C PRO A 531 16.74 -1.51 20.28
N TYR A 532 16.40 -0.77 19.21
CA TYR A 532 17.35 -0.45 18.15
C TYR A 532 17.93 0.95 18.29
N ALA A 533 19.26 1.04 18.19
CA ALA A 533 19.95 2.32 18.21
C ALA A 533 19.60 3.17 16.97
N LYS A 534 19.69 4.49 17.12
CA LYS A 534 19.54 5.47 16.03
C LYS A 534 18.21 5.31 15.26
N SER A 535 17.14 4.92 15.96
CA SER A 535 15.81 4.72 15.37
C SER A 535 15.77 3.70 14.22
N SER A 536 16.78 2.84 14.08
CA SER A 536 16.87 1.84 13.01
C SER A 536 15.67 0.90 13.03
N ILE A 537 15.20 0.45 11.87
CA ILE A 537 14.13 -0.56 11.76
C ILE A 537 14.52 -1.97 12.26
N GLY A 538 15.76 -2.16 12.70
CA GLY A 538 16.26 -3.40 13.31
C GLY A 538 16.72 -4.44 12.28
N HIS A 539 15.85 -4.76 11.32
CA HIS A 539 16.08 -5.78 10.31
C HIS A 539 15.78 -5.28 8.90
N VAL A 540 16.13 -6.07 7.87
CA VAL A 540 15.80 -5.74 6.48
C VAL A 540 14.28 -5.73 6.32
N GLY A 541 13.73 -4.56 6.01
CA GLY A 541 12.32 -4.44 5.64
C GLY A 541 12.10 -4.93 4.22
N LEU A 542 10.88 -5.35 3.91
CA LEU A 542 10.45 -5.81 2.60
C LEU A 542 9.04 -5.29 2.30
N ASP A 543 8.91 -4.43 1.30
CA ASP A 543 7.63 -4.18 0.65
C ASP A 543 7.34 -5.36 -0.27
N VAL A 544 6.39 -6.21 0.14
CA VAL A 544 5.97 -7.39 -0.62
C VAL A 544 5.12 -7.05 -1.85
N PHE A 545 4.57 -5.83 -1.93
CA PHE A 545 3.77 -5.38 -3.07
C PHE A 545 4.67 -4.86 -4.20
N ALA A 546 5.69 -4.09 -3.83
CA ALA A 546 6.66 -3.54 -4.77
C ALA A 546 7.91 -4.41 -4.97
N LEU A 547 8.05 -5.51 -4.20
CA LEU A 547 9.26 -6.31 -4.08
C LEU A 547 10.50 -5.42 -3.88
N ARG A 548 10.48 -4.64 -2.80
CA ARG A 548 11.56 -3.68 -2.47
C ARG A 548 12.07 -3.89 -1.05
N THR A 549 13.38 -3.97 -0.90
CA THR A 549 14.05 -4.10 0.40
C THR A 549 14.41 -2.74 1.03
N TYR A 550 14.44 -2.70 2.36
CA TYR A 550 14.73 -1.52 3.15
C TYR A 550 15.89 -1.81 4.10
N ASP A 551 16.99 -1.07 3.94
CA ASP A 551 18.24 -1.26 4.69
C ASP A 551 18.12 -0.68 6.12
N PRO A 552 18.28 -1.50 7.19
CA PRO A 552 18.19 -1.03 8.58
C PRO A 552 19.26 0.01 8.95
N LEU A 553 20.36 0.13 8.18
CA LEU A 553 21.35 1.18 8.37
C LEU A 553 20.87 2.54 7.86
N ARG A 554 19.96 2.55 6.87
CA ARG A 554 19.48 3.77 6.20
C ARG A 554 18.07 4.17 6.62
N TYR A 555 17.19 3.19 6.78
CA TYR A 555 15.80 3.40 7.12
C TYR A 555 15.58 3.44 8.62
N ARG A 556 14.53 4.15 9.01
CA ARG A 556 14.19 4.46 10.39
C ARG A 556 12.74 4.11 10.65
N ASP A 557 12.39 3.79 11.89
CA ASP A 557 11.01 3.47 12.23
C ASP A 557 10.10 4.67 11.93
N PHE A 558 8.93 4.43 11.34
CA PHE A 558 8.02 5.50 10.95
C PHE A 558 7.47 6.29 12.14
N MET A 559 7.56 5.78 13.38
CA MET A 559 7.25 6.52 14.61
C MET A 559 8.40 7.44 15.08
N SER A 560 9.50 7.51 14.32
CA SER A 560 10.58 8.49 14.52
C SER A 560 10.38 9.69 13.58
N TYR A 561 10.97 10.85 13.90
CA TYR A 561 10.99 12.00 12.99
C TYR A 561 12.13 11.95 11.95
N CYS A 562 12.77 10.79 11.81
CA CYS A 562 13.83 10.59 10.85
C CYS A 562 13.32 10.21 9.46
N TRP A 563 14.15 10.46 8.44
CA TRP A 563 13.91 10.02 7.07
C TRP A 563 15.14 9.34 6.47
N PRO A 564 14.98 8.35 5.57
CA PRO A 564 13.72 7.74 5.13
C PRO A 564 13.13 6.72 6.13
N GLN A 565 11.83 6.41 6.00
CA GLN A 565 11.07 5.63 6.99
C GLN A 565 10.59 4.27 6.49
N TRP A 566 10.45 3.32 7.41
CA TRP A 566 9.78 2.02 7.26
C TRP A 566 9.32 1.50 8.63
N VAL A 567 8.60 0.38 8.70
CA VAL A 567 8.21 -0.23 9.97
C VAL A 567 9.35 -1.07 10.58
N SER A 568 9.60 -0.96 11.89
CA SER A 568 10.43 -1.91 12.64
C SER A 568 9.63 -3.14 13.06
N ASP A 569 10.28 -4.29 13.27
CA ASP A 569 9.62 -5.47 13.81
C ASP A 569 9.04 -5.20 15.23
N PHE A 570 9.66 -4.31 16.01
CA PHE A 570 9.15 -3.85 17.30
C PHE A 570 7.78 -3.14 17.16
N GLY A 571 7.68 -2.15 16.29
CA GLY A 571 6.43 -1.44 16.02
C GLY A 571 5.38 -2.37 15.41
N TYR A 572 5.80 -3.21 14.46
CA TYR A 572 4.95 -4.20 13.82
C TYR A 572 4.32 -5.19 14.81
N LYS A 573 5.12 -5.79 15.71
CA LYS A 573 4.63 -6.71 16.74
C LYS A 573 3.67 -6.04 17.72
N LYS A 574 3.90 -4.79 18.10
CA LYS A 574 2.97 -4.03 18.97
C LYS A 574 1.61 -3.84 18.31
N MET A 575 1.61 -3.37 17.06
CA MET A 575 0.38 -3.24 16.28
C MET A 575 -0.32 -4.59 16.09
N LEU A 576 0.44 -5.65 15.83
CA LEU A 576 -0.10 -6.98 15.62
C LEU A 576 -0.82 -7.50 16.87
N ASN A 577 -0.23 -7.33 18.05
CA ASN A 577 -0.84 -7.74 19.31
C ASN A 577 -2.17 -7.04 19.56
N VAL A 578 -2.24 -5.74 19.26
CA VAL A 578 -3.48 -4.95 19.39
C VAL A 578 -4.53 -5.45 18.40
N MET A 579 -4.18 -5.54 17.11
CA MET A 579 -5.11 -5.97 16.06
C MET A 579 -5.58 -7.42 16.26
N ALA A 580 -4.71 -8.34 16.68
CA ALA A 580 -5.05 -9.74 16.95
C ALA A 580 -5.92 -9.92 18.20
N SER A 581 -5.88 -8.99 19.16
CA SER A 581 -6.78 -9.01 20.33
C SER A 581 -8.23 -8.68 19.98
N GLY A 582 -8.48 -8.22 18.75
CA GLY A 582 -9.80 -7.89 18.24
C GLY A 582 -10.34 -6.54 18.71
N ASN A 583 -11.47 -6.12 18.15
CA ASN A 583 -12.17 -4.92 18.59
C ASN A 583 -12.82 -5.17 19.94
N VAL A 584 -12.60 -4.29 20.91
CA VAL A 584 -13.42 -4.27 22.11
C VAL A 584 -14.74 -3.60 21.72
N ARG A 585 -15.71 -4.37 21.23
CA ARG A 585 -17.12 -3.97 21.33
C ARG A 585 -17.48 -3.96 22.83
N ALA A 586 -17.28 -2.82 23.49
CA ALA A 586 -17.90 -2.42 24.75
C ALA A 586 -18.18 -3.54 25.79
N GLN A 587 -17.25 -4.46 26.01
CA GLN A 587 -17.34 -5.49 27.05
C GLN A 587 -16.05 -5.36 27.86
N GLY A 588 -16.03 -4.43 28.82
CA GLY A 588 -14.78 -4.18 29.53
C GLY A 588 -14.76 -3.13 30.64
N LEU A 589 -15.79 -2.31 30.81
CA LEU A 589 -16.10 -1.70 32.12
C LEU A 589 -17.58 -1.96 32.40
N ASP A 590 -17.93 -2.06 33.67
CA ASP A 590 -19.30 -2.12 34.19
C ASP A 590 -20.10 -0.86 33.80
N TYR A 591 -20.51 -0.78 32.52
CA TYR A 591 -21.51 0.16 32.04
C TYR A 591 -22.85 -0.56 32.14
N PRO A 592 -23.75 -0.17 33.07
CA PRO A 592 -25.09 -0.71 33.06
C PRO A 592 -25.77 -0.40 31.71
N SER A 593 -26.65 -1.32 31.31
CA SER A 593 -27.49 -1.24 30.10
C SER A 593 -27.94 0.19 29.77
N SER A 594 -27.84 0.55 28.48
CA SER A 594 -28.36 1.78 27.89
C SER A 594 -29.63 2.26 28.60
N THR A 595 -29.54 3.36 29.33
CA THR A 595 -30.74 4.07 29.75
C THR A 595 -31.20 4.89 28.53
N ASP A 596 -32.51 4.95 28.26
CA ASP A 596 -33.12 5.90 27.31
C ASP A 596 -33.01 7.35 27.82
N GLU A 597 -31.95 7.68 28.57
CA GLU A 597 -31.73 8.96 29.20
C GLU A 597 -30.78 9.80 28.35
N THR A 598 -31.14 11.07 28.16
CA THR A 598 -30.22 12.09 27.63
C THR A 598 -29.03 12.22 28.57
N VAL A 599 -27.81 12.09 28.04
CA VAL A 599 -26.57 12.25 28.80
C VAL A 599 -25.80 13.47 28.31
N LEU A 600 -24.78 13.88 29.06
CA LEU A 600 -23.87 14.94 28.67
C LEU A 600 -22.50 14.35 28.31
N LEU A 601 -22.04 14.56 27.08
CA LEU A 601 -20.65 14.35 26.71
C LEU A 601 -19.81 15.50 27.24
N VAL A 602 -18.96 15.21 28.22
CA VAL A 602 -18.00 16.17 28.78
C VAL A 602 -16.61 15.81 28.26
N SER A 603 -15.91 16.81 27.75
CA SER A 603 -14.58 16.66 27.16
C SER A 603 -13.76 17.93 27.37
N GLY A 604 -12.48 17.86 27.06
CA GLY A 604 -11.59 19.00 27.19
C GLY A 604 -10.13 18.62 27.04
N ALA A 605 -9.28 19.63 27.24
CA ALA A 605 -7.84 19.51 27.14
C ALA A 605 -7.16 19.89 28.45
N ILE A 606 -6.02 19.27 28.74
CA ILE A 606 -5.18 19.52 29.92
C ILE A 606 -3.77 19.82 29.42
N THR A 607 -3.22 20.96 29.82
CA THR A 607 -1.84 21.35 29.46
C THR A 607 -1.00 21.52 30.71
N GLY A 608 0.05 20.71 30.81
CA GLY A 608 0.93 20.61 31.97
C GLY A 608 0.23 19.99 33.18
N THR A 609 0.83 18.98 33.80
CA THR A 609 0.20 18.25 34.92
C THR A 609 -0.20 19.20 36.05
N GLY A 610 -1.52 19.30 36.31
CA GLY A 610 -2.09 20.19 37.33
C GLY A 610 -1.90 21.69 37.09
N GLN A 611 -1.39 22.10 35.93
CA GLN A 611 -1.10 23.51 35.63
C GLN A 611 -2.36 24.22 35.12
N SER A 612 -2.90 23.73 34.01
CA SER A 612 -4.08 24.28 33.34
C SER A 612 -4.93 23.19 32.69
N GLY A 613 -6.22 23.45 32.54
CA GLY A 613 -7.14 22.64 31.75
C GLY A 613 -8.26 23.52 31.22
N GLU A 614 -8.91 23.07 30.16
CA GLU A 614 -9.99 23.77 29.48
C GLU A 614 -11.11 22.77 29.18
N LEU A 615 -12.32 23.11 29.62
CA LEU A 615 -13.53 22.36 29.33
C LEU A 615 -14.06 22.79 27.96
N SER A 616 -14.23 21.81 27.10
CA SER A 616 -15.01 21.97 25.89
C SER A 616 -16.50 22.10 26.22
N ASN A 617 -17.26 22.79 25.37
CA ASN A 617 -18.72 22.81 25.47
C ASN A 617 -19.26 21.38 25.61
N ALA A 618 -20.07 21.17 26.64
CA ALA A 618 -20.74 19.90 26.86
C ALA A 618 -21.86 19.73 25.84
N VAL A 619 -21.98 18.54 25.27
CA VAL A 619 -22.98 18.23 24.23
C VAL A 619 -23.94 17.17 24.73
N GLN A 620 -25.22 17.30 24.40
CA GLN A 620 -26.21 16.28 24.69
C GLN A 620 -26.06 15.12 23.72
N VAL A 621 -26.12 13.91 24.26
CA VAL A 621 -26.06 12.68 23.47
C VAL A 621 -27.22 11.79 23.92
N ASP A 622 -27.99 11.29 22.97
CA ASP A 622 -29.07 10.36 23.23
C ASP A 622 -28.54 8.93 23.22
N THR A 623 -29.02 8.09 24.14
CA THR A 623 -28.63 6.66 24.22
C THR A 623 -27.12 6.44 24.26
N ALA A 624 -26.50 6.77 25.40
CA ALA A 624 -25.05 6.57 25.61
C ALA A 624 -24.77 5.86 26.93
N SER A 625 -23.63 5.17 27.00
CA SER A 625 -23.15 4.57 28.24
C SER A 625 -22.49 5.62 29.12
N VAL A 626 -22.99 5.80 30.34
CA VAL A 626 -22.49 6.78 31.34
C VAL A 626 -21.36 6.19 32.17
N VAL A 627 -20.30 6.95 32.45
CA VAL A 627 -19.23 6.49 33.35
C VAL A 627 -19.75 6.23 34.77
N THR A 628 -19.31 5.12 35.35
CA THR A 628 -19.71 4.69 36.71
C THR A 628 -18.70 5.20 37.74
N PRO A 629 -19.09 6.03 38.73
CA PRO A 629 -18.23 6.42 39.83
C PRO A 629 -17.96 5.27 40.83
N PRO A 630 -16.83 5.26 41.56
CA PRO A 630 -15.73 6.21 41.42
C PRO A 630 -14.86 5.85 40.21
N GLY A 631 -14.45 6.85 39.46
CA GLY A 631 -13.38 6.66 38.47
C GLY A 631 -12.00 6.65 39.14
N THR A 632 -10.94 6.62 38.32
CA THR A 632 -9.55 6.56 38.79
C THR A 632 -8.68 7.61 38.11
N GLY A 633 -7.80 8.26 38.86
CA GLY A 633 -6.84 9.24 38.36
C GLY A 633 -6.80 10.51 39.22
N ASP A 634 -5.86 11.41 38.94
CA ASP A 634 -5.66 12.64 39.71
C ASP A 634 -6.58 13.79 39.29
N TYR A 635 -7.27 13.67 38.14
CA TYR A 635 -8.21 14.67 37.65
C TYR A 635 -9.63 14.25 37.98
N SER A 636 -10.55 15.20 38.17
CA SER A 636 -11.97 14.89 38.29
C SER A 636 -12.87 15.94 37.63
N ILE A 637 -14.00 15.46 37.10
CA ILE A 637 -15.13 16.30 36.71
C ILE A 637 -16.13 16.31 37.84
N LYS A 638 -16.62 17.50 38.20
CA LYS A 638 -17.69 17.68 39.19
C LYS A 638 -18.84 18.46 38.56
N LEU A 639 -20.03 17.87 38.57
CA LEU A 639 -21.26 18.56 38.22
C LEU A 639 -21.82 19.20 39.47
N LYS A 640 -22.10 20.51 39.42
CA LYS A 640 -22.54 21.31 40.57
C LYS A 640 -23.91 21.91 40.35
N SER A 641 -24.70 22.00 41.41
CA SER A 641 -25.91 22.83 41.44
C SER A 641 -25.59 24.30 41.67
N ALA A 642 -26.60 25.17 41.49
CA ALA A 642 -26.50 26.60 41.76
C ALA A 642 -26.11 26.88 43.22
N GLU A 643 -26.55 26.02 44.15
CA GLU A 643 -26.22 26.08 45.58
C GLU A 643 -24.83 25.50 45.91
N GLY A 644 -24.14 24.92 44.92
CA GLY A 644 -22.80 24.34 45.06
C GLY A 644 -22.75 22.88 45.50
N ALA A 645 -23.90 22.19 45.57
CA ALA A 645 -23.95 20.76 45.85
C ALA A 645 -23.31 19.97 44.70
N THR A 646 -22.49 18.96 45.01
CA THR A 646 -21.98 18.02 44.00
C THR A 646 -23.10 17.05 43.60
N LEU A 647 -23.54 17.15 42.35
CA LEU A 647 -24.55 16.28 41.75
C LEU A 647 -23.93 14.98 41.22
N PHE A 648 -22.70 15.07 40.70
CA PHE A 648 -21.94 13.95 40.17
C PHE A 648 -20.44 14.25 40.26
N GLU A 649 -19.63 13.23 40.52
CA GLU A 649 -18.17 13.32 40.51
C GLU A 649 -17.57 12.07 39.89
N TYR A 650 -16.62 12.27 38.97
CA TYR A 650 -15.90 11.18 38.33
C TYR A 650 -14.42 11.54 38.19
N ALA A 651 -13.56 10.68 38.74
CA ALA A 651 -12.11 10.81 38.62
C ALA A 651 -11.60 10.11 37.35
N PHE A 652 -10.58 10.67 36.72
CA PHE A 652 -10.06 10.14 35.46
C PHE A 652 -8.57 10.44 35.28
N ALA A 653 -7.93 9.66 34.40
CA ALA A 653 -6.62 9.96 33.84
C ALA A 653 -6.82 10.45 32.39
N PRO A 654 -6.22 11.58 32.00
CA PRO A 654 -6.33 12.07 30.63
C PRO A 654 -5.51 11.22 29.66
N VAL A 655 -5.90 11.24 28.40
CA VAL A 655 -5.27 10.53 27.29
C VAL A 655 -4.23 11.43 26.64
N GLU A 656 -3.04 10.89 26.39
CA GLU A 656 -1.97 11.63 25.74
C GLU A 656 -2.27 11.82 24.25
N SER A 657 -1.89 12.98 23.71
CA SER A 657 -1.75 13.14 22.27
C SER A 657 -0.44 12.52 21.78
N SER A 658 -0.30 12.38 20.46
CA SER A 658 0.90 11.83 19.82
C SER A 658 2.17 12.54 20.27
N GLU A 659 2.11 13.86 20.41
CA GLU A 659 3.20 14.75 20.85
C GLU A 659 3.60 14.64 22.34
N GLY A 660 3.05 13.69 23.10
CA GLY A 660 3.54 13.31 24.44
C GLY A 660 3.27 14.34 25.57
N ASP A 661 4.07 14.27 26.65
CA ASP A 661 3.84 15.04 27.90
C ASP A 661 3.91 16.57 27.75
N ALA A 662 4.54 17.06 26.68
CA ALA A 662 4.66 18.48 26.37
C ALA A 662 3.43 19.05 25.64
N ALA A 663 2.56 18.18 25.11
CA ALA A 663 1.37 18.55 24.38
C ALA A 663 0.09 18.41 25.23
N PRO A 664 -1.03 19.04 24.82
CA PRO A 664 -2.28 18.90 25.53
C PRO A 664 -2.72 17.43 25.59
N LYS A 665 -3.10 16.97 26.78
CA LYS A 665 -3.76 15.69 27.01
C LYS A 665 -5.27 15.89 26.89
N GLY A 666 -5.97 14.98 26.23
CA GLY A 666 -7.42 15.04 26.06
C GLY A 666 -8.16 14.20 27.07
N PHE A 667 -9.42 14.50 27.30
CA PHE A 667 -10.34 13.59 27.97
C PHE A 667 -11.74 13.74 27.38
N GLY A 668 -12.54 12.67 27.48
CA GLY A 668 -13.92 12.69 27.03
C GLY A 668 -14.68 11.49 27.52
N PHE A 669 -15.88 11.73 28.07
CA PHE A 669 -16.78 10.67 28.53
C PHE A 669 -18.20 11.21 28.75
N ASN A 670 -19.17 10.30 28.71
CA ASN A 670 -20.57 10.63 29.00
C ASN A 670 -20.83 10.60 30.50
N VAL A 671 -21.46 11.66 31.03
CA VAL A 671 -21.92 11.80 32.41
C VAL A 671 -23.45 11.96 32.44
N PRO A 672 -24.14 11.73 33.58
CA PRO A 672 -25.58 11.94 33.65
C PRO A 672 -25.96 13.40 33.36
N ALA A 673 -27.08 13.62 32.67
CA ALA A 673 -27.72 14.93 32.65
C ALA A 673 -28.36 15.19 34.02
N ALA A 674 -27.57 15.73 34.97
CA ALA A 674 -28.03 15.94 36.33
C ALA A 674 -29.10 17.04 36.40
N ALA A 675 -30.26 16.74 37.00
CA ALA A 675 -31.28 17.76 37.27
C ALA A 675 -30.72 18.85 38.19
N GLY A 676 -30.90 20.11 37.80
CA GLY A 676 -30.36 21.26 38.54
C GLY A 676 -28.87 21.53 38.31
N LEU A 677 -28.27 20.96 37.25
CA LEU A 677 -26.91 21.30 36.82
C LEU A 677 -26.80 22.81 36.52
N ASP A 678 -25.85 23.46 37.18
CA ASP A 678 -25.52 24.88 37.02
C ASP A 678 -24.14 25.08 36.38
N ARG A 679 -23.18 24.22 36.74
CA ARG A 679 -21.82 24.26 36.18
C ARG A 679 -21.11 22.93 36.26
N ILE A 680 -20.16 22.74 35.37
CA ILE A 680 -19.23 21.61 35.30
C ILE A 680 -17.86 22.15 35.66
N GLU A 681 -17.21 21.54 36.63
CA GLU A 681 -15.90 21.95 37.11
C GLU A 681 -14.85 20.87 36.80
N LEU A 682 -13.70 21.28 36.28
CA LEU A 682 -12.52 20.42 36.07
C LEU A 682 -11.51 20.65 37.19
N TRP A 683 -11.11 19.57 37.86
CA TRP A 683 -10.21 19.60 39.00
C TRP A 683 -8.96 18.76 38.75
N TYR A 684 -7.85 19.16 39.36
CA TYR A 684 -6.67 18.34 39.60
C TYR A 684 -6.46 18.24 41.11
N GLN A 685 -6.71 17.07 41.68
CA GLN A 685 -6.77 16.87 43.13
C GLN A 685 -7.68 17.94 43.77
N ASP A 686 -7.12 18.81 44.60
CA ASP A 686 -7.87 19.88 45.30
C ASP A 686 -7.81 21.25 44.57
N LYS A 687 -7.24 21.31 43.36
CA LYS A 687 -7.11 22.55 42.57
C LYS A 687 -8.16 22.58 41.46
N LEU A 688 -9.04 23.59 41.48
CA LEU A 688 -9.93 23.91 40.36
C LEU A 688 -9.09 24.43 39.17
N LEU A 689 -9.26 23.81 38.01
CA LEU A 689 -8.57 24.18 36.78
C LEU A 689 -9.49 24.99 35.85
N ASP A 690 -10.75 24.58 35.70
CA ASP A 690 -11.70 25.27 34.84
C ASP A 690 -13.15 25.08 35.30
N THR A 691 -14.04 25.96 34.83
CA THR A 691 -15.47 25.92 35.08
C THR A 691 -16.25 26.28 33.83
N LEU A 692 -17.07 25.34 33.37
CA LEU A 692 -18.04 25.55 32.30
C LEU A 692 -19.44 25.78 32.91
N LEU A 693 -20.04 26.93 32.64
CA LEU A 693 -21.43 27.19 33.04
C LEU A 693 -22.39 26.37 32.18
N ALA A 694 -23.44 25.84 32.80
CA ALA A 694 -24.52 25.16 32.10
C ALA A 694 -25.35 26.18 31.32
N SER A 695 -24.98 26.43 30.07
CA SER A 695 -25.83 27.13 29.09
C SER A 695 -26.85 26.16 28.47
N PRO A 696 -27.92 26.65 27.80
CA PRO A 696 -28.74 25.80 26.94
C PRO A 696 -27.79 25.12 25.94
N VAL A 697 -27.64 23.80 26.05
CA VAL A 697 -26.69 23.03 25.26
C VAL A 697 -27.00 23.24 23.79
N PRO A 698 -26.07 23.81 22.99
CA PRO A 698 -26.25 23.84 21.55
C PRO A 698 -26.34 22.40 21.06
N GLN A 699 -27.48 22.04 20.46
CA GLN A 699 -27.53 20.91 19.56
C GLN A 699 -26.56 21.28 18.42
N ILE A 700 -25.42 20.58 18.31
CA ILE A 700 -24.64 20.64 17.05
C ILE A 700 -25.50 19.88 16.05
N GLY A 701 -26.50 20.57 15.49
CA GLY A 701 -27.22 20.10 14.34
C GLY A 701 -26.24 20.03 13.19
N ALA A 702 -26.29 18.95 12.44
CA ALA A 702 -25.59 18.74 11.17
C ALA A 702 -26.09 19.70 10.06
N ASN A 703 -26.29 20.98 10.38
CA ASN A 703 -26.78 21.99 9.47
C ASN A 703 -25.64 22.96 9.18
N PHE A 704 -24.82 22.61 8.20
CA PHE A 704 -23.94 23.60 7.58
C PHE A 704 -24.65 24.21 6.37
N GLN A 705 -24.70 25.54 6.33
CA GLN A 705 -25.16 26.26 5.15
C GLN A 705 -24.01 26.39 4.16
N VAL A 706 -24.15 25.78 2.99
CA VAL A 706 -23.38 26.13 1.80
C VAL A 706 -24.35 26.76 0.80
N ASN A 707 -24.16 28.04 0.49
CA ASN A 707 -24.96 28.80 -0.48
C ASN A 707 -26.47 28.95 -0.18
N GLY A 708 -26.89 28.91 1.08
CA GLY A 708 -28.26 29.26 1.47
C GLY A 708 -29.34 28.22 1.16
N GLU A 709 -28.95 26.97 0.88
CA GLU A 709 -29.89 25.84 0.84
C GLU A 709 -29.71 24.94 2.07
N GLU A 710 -30.81 24.65 2.77
CA GLU A 710 -30.86 23.69 3.87
C GLU A 710 -30.96 22.27 3.30
N PHE A 711 -30.01 21.40 3.66
CA PHE A 711 -30.15 19.96 3.48
C PHE A 711 -30.46 19.33 4.84
N SER A 712 -31.64 18.73 4.96
CA SER A 712 -32.06 17.96 6.14
C SER A 712 -31.73 16.48 5.94
N GLY A 713 -30.91 15.92 6.82
CA GLY A 713 -30.83 14.48 7.09
C GLY A 713 -31.68 14.12 8.29
#